data_AF-A0A2T7UP23-F1
#
_entry.id   AF-A0A2T7UP23-F1
#
_cell.length_a   1.000
_cell.length_b   1.000
_cell.length_c   1.000
_cell.angle_alpha   90.00
_cell.angle_beta   90.00
_cell.angle_gamma   90.00
#
_symmetry.space_group_name_H-M   'P 1'
#
loop_
_entity.id
_entity.type
_entity.pdbx_description
1 polymer ?
#
loop_
_entity_poly.entity_id
_entity_poly.type
_entity_poly.pdbx_seq_one_letter_code
_entity_poly.pdbx_strand_id
1 'polypeptide(L)'
;MFPSMDQILPSIEAMGALGYWVVGLAAMLEAWFVTGVVVPGALVVDAGGMLIQQGVLDPIDLAWFVAIGSVLGTELGYWTGRLAQRGLKGRLEGSRTFARAVTLFERYGGLALVIGRFLGPVSGLVPIAAALSGMAHRRFLLWSVVAAVPYTLFHLSLGYLLGGALSQIGPLVTRVGLPALAVLLLILLLIWLVARALRLWPFVQRVTGMAAGALVALPWVQRLAVRYPRLAAFIVRRVEQGRFGGLPATMLALVFVYLLGVWVASVLDWLTAAPIVAIDERVANLMHAFRNPAALRVTTHVTALGDTRVVAAISIALALWLLARGRRDLALGLAVAVIGNALSVTVLKLIFQRDRPPFAFFVEATNSFPSGHAAISAAFWGSVFYVAWRMRWLRLPVVLVLAPLMALLVGGSRIYLAQHYLSDVLNGWLVGTLWLVVGIAMAEWWDDTRPRPAPMPRGRWMALPVALLLAGAVWVTVFYDKAQTLPWTGPADVVLPEVAAVVGARGFAGQTESLLGTPLEPINLILAARDEAAVSAAMRGLGWVLADPPGLQAVTRAAWSAWRNLEDPTAPVVPYFWEGTPNDSAWEEATPDHSERRRHHLRLWRSRYVTAEGLRLWVGAASFDDGIDRTLLHHIAPDPDAERDRLAAALVAAGAVELGRVATGSALSGTSIAGDPWSSDGQAVILRLP
;
A
#
# COMPACT_ATOMS: atom_id res chain seq x y z
N MET A 1 -18.60 2.39 3.02
CA MET A 1 -18.44 3.83 2.72
C MET A 1 -17.04 4.23 3.13
N PHE A 2 -15.94 4.06 2.34
CA PHE A 2 -14.65 4.75 2.68
C PHE A 2 -15.02 6.13 3.10
N PRO A 3 -14.64 6.56 4.34
CA PRO A 3 -15.47 7.45 5.14
C PRO A 3 -15.83 8.51 4.17
N SER A 4 -17.16 8.62 3.88
CA SER A 4 -17.62 9.56 2.85
C SER A 4 -16.75 10.75 3.01
N MET A 5 -16.18 11.30 1.95
CA MET A 5 -15.10 12.26 2.13
C MET A 5 -15.47 13.32 3.19
N ASP A 6 -16.76 13.63 3.38
CA ASP A 6 -17.46 14.28 4.53
C ASP A 6 -17.25 13.72 5.98
N GLN A 7 -16.51 12.65 6.21
CA GLN A 7 -16.19 11.95 7.49
C GLN A 7 -14.67 11.72 7.64
N ILE A 8 -13.92 11.60 6.53
CA ILE A 8 -12.46 11.83 6.53
C ILE A 8 -12.18 13.33 6.67
N LEU A 9 -12.97 14.18 6.01
CA LEU A 9 -12.90 15.63 6.10
C LEU A 9 -12.98 16.02 7.58
N PRO A 10 -13.96 15.67 8.40
CA PRO A 10 -13.90 15.92 9.84
C PRO A 10 -12.75 15.30 10.62
N SER A 11 -11.98 14.32 10.15
CA SER A 11 -10.83 13.75 10.89
C SER A 11 -9.46 14.28 10.39
N ILE A 12 -9.37 14.70 9.13
CA ILE A 12 -8.22 15.40 8.51
C ILE A 12 -8.41 16.94 8.55
N GLU A 13 -9.64 17.45 8.48
CA GLU A 13 -10.10 18.78 8.91
C GLU A 13 -10.15 18.89 10.44
N ALA A 14 -10.42 17.82 11.23
CA ALA A 14 -10.13 17.88 12.68
C ALA A 14 -8.64 17.80 12.99
N MET A 15 -7.81 17.27 12.08
CA MET A 15 -6.40 17.62 12.10
C MET A 15 -6.27 19.11 11.78
N GLY A 16 -6.92 19.62 10.74
CA GLY A 16 -6.94 21.03 10.39
C GLY A 16 -5.51 21.55 10.28
N ALA A 17 -5.14 22.50 11.13
CA ALA A 17 -3.76 22.99 11.28
C ALA A 17 -2.72 21.86 11.52
N LEU A 18 -3.08 20.75 12.17
CA LEU A 18 -2.18 19.63 12.49
C LEU A 18 -1.62 18.94 11.24
N GLY A 19 -2.36 18.87 10.12
CA GLY A 19 -1.83 18.30 8.88
C GLY A 19 -0.62 19.09 8.37
N TYR A 20 -0.76 20.41 8.35
CA TYR A 20 0.32 21.34 8.02
C TYR A 20 1.50 21.22 9.00
N TRP A 21 1.23 21.10 10.31
CA TRP A 21 2.27 20.91 11.32
C TRP A 21 3.02 19.58 11.17
N VAL A 22 2.33 18.48 10.86
CA VAL A 22 2.95 17.17 10.67
C VAL A 22 3.90 17.19 9.47
N VAL A 23 3.46 17.73 8.35
CA VAL A 23 4.29 17.82 7.13
C VAL A 23 5.46 18.80 7.35
N GLY A 24 5.21 19.96 7.98
CA GLY A 24 6.26 20.90 8.36
C GLY A 24 7.28 20.29 9.34
N LEU A 25 6.82 19.52 10.33
CA LEU A 25 7.66 18.80 11.27
C LEU A 25 8.50 17.73 10.54
N ALA A 26 7.91 17.00 9.60
CA ALA A 26 8.65 16.03 8.80
C ALA A 26 9.77 16.70 7.97
N ALA A 27 9.49 17.85 7.35
CA ALA A 27 10.50 18.65 6.65
C ALA A 27 11.62 19.15 7.58
N MET A 28 11.27 19.56 8.81
CA MET A 28 12.24 19.93 9.85
C MET A 28 13.12 18.77 10.26
N LEU A 29 12.51 17.61 10.55
CA LEU A 29 13.22 16.41 10.96
C LEU A 29 14.12 15.89 9.84
N GLU A 30 13.74 16.03 8.57
CA GLU A 30 14.63 15.66 7.46
C GLU A 30 15.81 16.62 7.30
N ALA A 31 15.58 17.92 7.45
CA ALA A 31 16.63 18.92 7.33
C ALA A 31 17.68 18.81 8.44
N TRP A 32 17.31 18.26 9.61
CA TRP A 32 18.24 18.02 10.69
C TRP A 32 18.97 16.67 10.52
N PHE A 33 20.29 16.70 10.40
CA PHE A 33 21.10 15.51 10.09
C PHE A 33 20.92 14.31 11.04
N VAL A 34 20.55 14.54 12.29
CA VAL A 34 20.33 13.48 13.29
C VAL A 34 19.12 12.64 12.90
N THR A 35 18.04 13.31 12.50
CA THR A 35 16.74 12.69 12.24
C THR A 35 16.51 12.41 10.76
N GLY A 36 17.11 13.19 9.84
CA GLY A 36 16.88 13.06 8.40
C GLY A 36 17.49 11.85 7.72
N VAL A 37 18.25 11.05 8.47
CA VAL A 37 18.63 9.72 8.01
C VAL A 37 17.48 8.72 8.15
N VAL A 38 16.63 8.91 9.16
CA VAL A 38 15.55 7.98 9.52
C VAL A 38 14.20 8.47 9.00
N VAL A 39 13.95 9.78 9.10
CA VAL A 39 12.68 10.39 8.68
C VAL A 39 12.76 10.71 7.19
N PRO A 40 11.93 10.08 6.35
CA PRO A 40 11.86 10.40 4.92
C PRO A 40 11.00 11.65 4.72
N GLY A 41 11.42 12.79 5.27
CA GLY A 41 10.60 14.01 5.27
C GLY A 41 10.19 14.45 3.87
N ALA A 42 11.06 14.31 2.87
CA ALA A 42 10.75 14.58 1.47
C ALA A 42 9.55 13.77 0.98
N LEU A 43 9.45 12.48 1.32
CA LEU A 43 8.30 11.65 0.93
C LEU A 43 7.01 12.09 1.64
N VAL A 44 7.10 12.58 2.87
CA VAL A 44 5.95 13.12 3.60
C VAL A 44 5.52 14.47 3.01
N VAL A 45 6.47 15.30 2.57
CA VAL A 45 6.19 16.54 1.84
C VAL A 45 5.59 16.24 0.47
N ASP A 46 6.13 15.26 -0.25
CA ASP A 46 5.57 14.78 -1.52
C ASP A 46 4.13 14.27 -1.29
N ALA A 47 3.86 13.51 -0.22
CA ALA A 47 2.51 13.11 0.15
C ALA A 47 1.61 14.32 0.49
N GLY A 48 2.15 15.35 1.13
CA GLY A 48 1.47 16.63 1.32
C GLY A 48 1.10 17.31 0.00
N GLY A 49 1.97 17.24 -1.02
CA GLY A 49 1.68 17.66 -2.39
C GLY A 49 0.53 16.87 -3.03
N MET A 50 0.46 15.56 -2.77
CA MET A 50 -0.69 14.74 -3.22
C MET A 50 -1.99 15.19 -2.56
N LEU A 51 -1.95 15.54 -1.26
CA LEU A 51 -3.11 16.06 -0.54
C LEU A 51 -3.57 17.42 -1.06
N ILE A 52 -2.64 18.29 -1.48
CA ILE A 52 -2.97 19.53 -2.21
C ILE A 52 -3.71 19.19 -3.51
N GLN A 53 -3.22 18.22 -4.28
CA GLN A 53 -3.84 17.83 -5.56
C GLN A 53 -5.27 17.31 -5.37
N GLN A 54 -5.54 16.66 -4.24
CA GLN A 54 -6.88 16.17 -3.87
C GLN A 54 -7.78 17.26 -3.26
N GLY A 55 -7.31 18.50 -3.14
CA GLY A 55 -8.06 19.62 -2.57
C GLY A 55 -8.16 19.62 -1.05
N VAL A 56 -7.37 18.79 -0.35
CA VAL A 56 -7.45 18.61 1.11
C VAL A 56 -6.66 19.69 1.88
N LEU A 57 -5.54 20.15 1.32
CA LEU A 57 -4.69 21.18 1.93
C LEU A 57 -4.49 22.35 0.96
N ASP A 58 -4.43 23.57 1.49
CA ASP A 58 -4.12 24.74 0.69
C ASP A 58 -2.63 24.73 0.28
N PRO A 59 -2.31 24.95 -1.00
CA PRO A 59 -0.94 24.91 -1.50
C PRO A 59 -0.03 25.98 -0.88
N ILE A 60 -0.57 27.18 -0.62
CA ILE A 60 0.20 28.31 -0.12
C ILE A 60 0.49 28.10 1.37
N ASP A 61 -0.51 27.68 2.14
CA ASP A 61 -0.34 27.41 3.57
C ASP A 61 0.66 26.28 3.78
N LEU A 62 0.51 25.15 3.07
CA LEU A 62 1.44 24.04 3.20
C LEU A 62 2.87 24.41 2.79
N ALA A 63 3.03 25.26 1.77
CA ALA A 63 4.33 25.77 1.39
C ALA A 63 5.01 26.55 2.53
N TRP A 64 4.26 27.37 3.28
CA TRP A 64 4.80 28.07 4.46
C TRP A 64 5.26 27.11 5.55
N PHE A 65 4.45 26.11 5.90
CA PHE A 65 4.81 25.14 6.93
C PHE A 65 6.05 24.33 6.57
N VAL A 66 6.14 23.87 5.32
CA VAL A 66 7.30 23.13 4.81
C VAL A 66 8.55 24.03 4.79
N ALA A 67 8.42 25.28 4.34
CA ALA A 67 9.53 26.22 4.30
C ALA A 67 10.05 26.55 5.71
N ILE A 68 9.15 26.85 6.66
CA ILE A 68 9.49 27.12 8.06
C ILE A 68 10.17 25.90 8.69
N GLY A 69 9.55 24.72 8.55
CA GLY A 69 10.12 23.47 9.06
C GLY A 69 11.52 23.21 8.50
N SER A 70 11.67 23.36 7.18
CA SER A 70 12.96 23.27 6.49
C SER A 70 14.02 24.19 7.09
N VAL A 71 13.71 25.47 7.27
CA VAL A 71 14.65 26.45 7.86
C VAL A 71 15.01 26.04 9.29
N LEU A 72 14.02 25.74 10.13
CA LEU A 72 14.23 25.32 11.52
C LEU A 72 15.14 24.08 11.61
N GLY A 73 14.95 23.08 10.76
CA GLY A 73 15.78 21.88 10.76
C GLY A 73 17.22 22.14 10.32
N THR A 74 17.44 23.03 9.34
CA THR A 74 18.80 23.45 8.98
C THR A 74 19.47 24.29 10.06
N GLU A 75 18.72 25.13 10.77
CA GLU A 75 19.18 25.88 11.94
C GLU A 75 19.64 24.94 13.05
N LEU A 76 18.85 23.90 13.37
CA LEU A 76 19.29 22.84 14.28
C LEU A 76 20.61 22.22 13.79
N GLY A 77 20.74 21.94 12.49
CA GLY A 77 21.99 21.50 11.86
C GLY A 77 23.18 22.46 12.09
N TYR A 78 23.00 23.77 11.88
CA TYR A 78 24.05 24.76 12.08
C TYR A 78 24.47 24.86 13.55
N TRP A 79 23.51 24.92 14.48
CA TRP A 79 23.82 25.01 15.91
C TRP A 79 24.45 23.73 16.45
N THR A 80 24.04 22.56 15.97
CA THR A 80 24.77 21.32 16.27
C THR A 80 26.21 21.36 15.76
N GLY A 81 26.47 21.95 14.58
CA GLY A 81 27.82 22.20 14.08
C GLY A 81 28.63 23.22 14.91
N ARG A 82 27.99 24.28 15.42
CA ARG A 82 28.63 25.25 16.33
C ARG A 82 28.96 24.64 17.69
N LEU A 83 28.06 23.81 18.23
CA LEU A 83 28.32 23.03 19.44
C LEU A 83 29.47 22.04 19.18
N ALA A 84 29.51 21.44 17.98
CA ALA A 84 30.58 20.55 17.56
C ALA A 84 31.96 21.23 17.49
N GLN A 85 32.05 22.52 17.15
CA GLN A 85 33.31 23.28 17.22
C GLN A 85 33.94 23.27 18.63
N ARG A 86 33.14 23.12 19.69
CA ARG A 86 33.59 23.17 21.09
C ARG A 86 34.00 21.81 21.68
N GLY A 87 33.82 20.69 20.96
CA GLY A 87 34.16 19.36 21.52
C GLY A 87 34.07 18.15 20.59
N LEU A 88 33.77 18.33 19.29
CA LEU A 88 33.59 17.25 18.31
C LEU A 88 34.51 17.38 17.08
N LYS A 89 35.44 18.35 17.07
CA LYS A 89 36.46 18.53 16.03
C LYS A 89 37.31 17.24 15.91
N GLY A 90 37.51 16.70 14.70
CA GLY A 90 38.23 15.44 14.45
C GLY A 90 37.40 14.15 14.41
N ARG A 91 36.15 14.10 14.91
CA ARG A 91 35.35 12.85 14.95
C ARG A 91 34.46 12.61 13.73
N LEU A 92 34.12 13.66 12.98
CA LEU A 92 33.29 13.59 11.76
C LEU A 92 34.11 13.46 10.46
N GLU A 93 35.40 13.78 10.51
CA GLU A 93 36.32 13.86 9.37
C GLU A 93 36.54 12.52 8.65
N GLY A 94 36.29 11.39 9.32
CA GLY A 94 36.41 10.05 8.73
C GLY A 94 35.21 9.58 7.88
N SER A 95 34.18 10.39 7.66
CA SER A 95 33.01 10.00 6.84
C SER A 95 33.12 10.53 5.41
N ARG A 96 33.03 9.65 4.41
CA ARG A 96 32.99 10.03 2.97
C ARG A 96 31.85 11.01 2.67
N THR A 97 30.71 10.87 3.35
CA THR A 97 29.55 11.76 3.17
C THR A 97 29.82 13.15 3.73
N PHE A 98 30.54 13.23 4.85
CA PHE A 98 30.95 14.51 5.44
C PHE A 98 32.01 15.20 4.58
N ALA A 99 33.00 14.46 4.09
CA ALA A 99 33.99 14.99 3.15
C ALA A 99 33.32 15.59 1.90
N ARG A 100 32.32 14.90 1.33
CA ARG A 100 31.52 15.44 0.22
C ARG A 100 30.78 16.74 0.58
N ALA A 101 30.21 16.82 1.78
CA ALA A 101 29.52 18.04 2.25
C ALA A 101 30.49 19.22 2.39
N VAL A 102 31.69 18.97 2.94
CA VAL A 102 32.76 19.97 3.05
C VAL A 102 33.24 20.41 1.66
N THR A 103 33.56 19.49 0.74
CA THR A 103 33.97 19.83 -0.63
C THR A 103 32.90 20.61 -1.38
N LEU A 104 31.62 20.26 -1.21
CA LEU A 104 30.51 20.99 -1.80
C LEU A 104 30.46 22.43 -1.27
N PHE A 105 30.65 22.60 0.04
CA PHE A 105 30.67 23.92 0.67
C PHE A 105 31.90 24.76 0.28
N GLU A 106 33.09 24.15 0.20
CA GLU A 106 34.30 24.81 -0.29
C GLU A 106 34.15 25.31 -1.73
N ARG A 107 33.48 24.53 -2.59
CA ARG A 107 33.30 24.87 -4.00
C ARG A 107 32.21 25.93 -4.25
N TYR A 108 31.10 25.87 -3.50
CA TYR A 108 29.90 26.67 -3.79
C TYR A 108 29.50 27.65 -2.69
N GLY A 109 30.17 27.64 -1.54
CA GLY A 109 29.87 28.53 -0.41
C GLY A 109 28.42 28.42 0.06
N GLY A 110 27.72 29.56 0.14
CA GLY A 110 26.31 29.60 0.54
C GLY A 110 25.36 28.83 -0.39
N LEU A 111 25.67 28.77 -1.69
CA LEU A 111 24.89 28.02 -2.67
C LEU A 111 24.93 26.50 -2.40
N ALA A 112 25.93 26.01 -1.66
CA ALA A 112 25.98 24.63 -1.22
C ALA A 112 24.78 24.23 -0.34
N LEU A 113 24.18 25.17 0.41
CA LEU A 113 22.96 24.89 1.19
C LEU A 113 21.77 24.59 0.28
N VAL A 114 21.67 25.27 -0.86
CA VAL A 114 20.61 25.07 -1.85
C VAL A 114 20.80 23.72 -2.56
N ILE A 115 21.99 23.50 -3.13
CA ILE A 115 22.30 22.27 -3.87
C ILE A 115 22.28 21.05 -2.95
N GLY A 116 22.87 21.18 -1.75
CA GLY A 116 22.97 20.13 -0.76
C GLY A 116 21.63 19.58 -0.32
N ARG A 117 20.58 20.42 -0.35
CA ARG A 117 19.22 20.07 0.06
C ARG A 117 18.65 18.87 -0.73
N PHE A 118 19.01 18.76 -2.00
CA PHE A 118 18.57 17.70 -2.91
C PHE A 118 19.50 16.47 -2.93
N LEU A 119 20.64 16.53 -2.22
CA LEU A 119 21.66 15.47 -2.22
C LEU A 119 21.47 14.44 -1.09
N GLY A 120 20.21 14.14 -0.77
CA GLY A 120 19.80 13.12 0.20
C GLY A 120 20.58 13.20 1.52
N PRO A 121 21.39 12.20 1.91
CA PRO A 121 22.13 12.20 3.18
C PRO A 121 23.12 13.36 3.38
N VAL A 122 23.53 14.02 2.30
CA VAL A 122 24.41 15.18 2.34
C VAL A 122 23.66 16.43 2.85
N SER A 123 22.33 16.48 2.64
CA SER A 123 21.45 17.62 2.99
C SER A 123 21.60 18.08 4.44
N GLY A 124 21.51 17.18 5.40
CA GLY A 124 21.69 17.52 6.82
C GLY A 124 23.13 17.88 7.21
N LEU A 125 24.13 17.45 6.42
CA LEU A 125 25.55 17.65 6.74
C LEU A 125 26.09 19.01 6.26
N VAL A 126 25.49 19.60 5.23
CA VAL A 126 25.94 20.91 4.71
C VAL A 126 25.81 22.03 5.76
N PRO A 127 24.71 22.14 6.53
CA PRO A 127 24.63 23.13 7.62
C PRO A 127 25.74 22.99 8.67
N ILE A 128 26.15 21.75 8.98
CA ILE A 128 27.26 21.49 9.90
C ILE A 128 28.58 21.92 9.28
N ALA A 129 28.82 21.60 8.01
CA ALA A 129 30.03 22.04 7.30
C ALA A 129 30.11 23.57 7.30
N ALA A 130 29.00 24.27 7.01
CA ALA A 130 28.92 25.73 7.05
C ALA A 130 29.29 26.30 8.43
N ALA A 131 28.75 25.71 9.49
CA ALA A 131 29.08 26.09 10.87
C ALA A 131 30.56 25.87 11.19
N LEU A 132 31.11 24.70 10.83
CA LEU A 132 32.50 24.32 11.10
C LEU A 132 33.50 25.20 10.34
N SER A 133 33.17 25.60 9.10
CA SER A 133 33.93 26.57 8.30
C SER A 133 33.84 28.01 8.80
N GLY A 134 33.08 28.27 9.88
CA GLY A 134 33.01 29.59 10.51
C GLY A 134 32.08 30.59 9.82
N MET A 135 31.14 30.12 8.98
CA MET A 135 30.15 31.00 8.36
C MET A 135 29.36 31.76 9.43
N ALA A 136 29.22 33.08 9.28
CA ALA A 136 28.41 33.89 10.19
C ALA A 136 26.93 33.47 10.14
N HIS A 137 26.29 33.36 11.30
CA HIS A 137 24.91 32.89 11.42
C HIS A 137 23.92 33.68 10.57
N ARG A 138 24.05 35.02 10.47
CA ARG A 138 23.19 35.84 9.59
C ARG A 138 23.28 35.44 8.11
N ARG A 139 24.49 35.15 7.64
CA ARG A 139 24.72 34.71 6.26
C ARG A 139 24.20 33.29 6.06
N PHE A 140 24.38 32.42 7.05
CA PHE A 140 23.80 31.08 7.05
C PHE A 140 22.27 31.11 6.94
N LEU A 141 21.61 31.89 7.81
CA LEU A 141 20.15 32.01 7.84
C LEU A 141 19.60 32.52 6.50
N LEU A 142 20.25 33.53 5.89
CA LEU A 142 19.89 34.01 4.56
C LEU A 142 19.91 32.87 3.53
N TRP A 143 21.01 32.12 3.44
CA TRP A 143 21.13 31.00 2.51
C TRP A 143 20.20 29.82 2.85
N SER A 144 19.87 29.63 4.12
CA SER A 144 18.88 28.63 4.56
C SER A 144 17.48 28.97 4.06
N VAL A 145 17.05 30.23 4.21
CA VAL A 145 15.77 30.71 3.67
C VAL A 145 15.75 30.58 2.14
N VAL A 146 16.83 30.99 1.47
CA VAL A 146 16.96 30.84 0.00
C VAL A 146 16.92 29.37 -0.42
N ALA A 147 17.45 28.44 0.37
CA ALA A 147 17.40 27.00 0.09
C ALA A 147 16.04 26.36 0.35
N ALA A 148 15.25 26.91 1.29
CA ALA A 148 13.93 26.37 1.62
C ALA A 148 12.92 26.54 0.47
N VAL A 149 12.95 27.68 -0.22
CA VAL A 149 12.02 27.99 -1.34
C VAL A 149 12.06 26.94 -2.46
N PRO A 150 13.20 26.65 -3.12
CA PRO A 150 13.24 25.67 -4.21
C PRO A 150 12.95 24.25 -3.73
N TYR A 151 13.31 23.89 -2.48
CA TYR A 151 12.98 22.59 -1.91
C TYR A 151 11.47 22.41 -1.73
N THR A 152 10.81 23.39 -1.12
CA THR A 152 9.35 23.37 -0.92
C THR A 152 8.63 23.30 -2.26
N LEU A 153 9.00 24.18 -3.21
CA LEU A 153 8.38 24.20 -4.53
C LEU A 153 8.58 22.87 -5.27
N PHE A 154 9.79 22.31 -5.24
CA PHE A 154 10.08 21.05 -5.92
C PHE A 154 9.27 19.88 -5.35
N HIS A 155 9.30 19.67 -4.03
CA HIS A 155 8.64 18.51 -3.42
C HIS A 155 7.12 18.61 -3.40
N LEU A 156 6.56 19.80 -3.14
CA LEU A 156 5.11 19.98 -3.26
C LEU A 156 4.63 19.82 -4.70
N SER A 157 5.38 20.34 -5.69
CA SER A 157 5.03 20.15 -7.11
C SER A 157 5.19 18.68 -7.53
N LEU A 158 6.27 18.01 -7.11
CA LEU A 158 6.48 16.59 -7.39
C LEU A 158 5.35 15.75 -6.78
N GLY A 159 5.01 16.03 -5.52
CA GLY A 159 3.87 15.42 -4.83
C GLY A 159 2.55 15.66 -5.52
N TYR A 160 2.27 16.89 -5.93
CA TYR A 160 1.06 17.26 -6.67
C TYR A 160 0.97 16.51 -8.01
N LEU A 161 2.06 16.46 -8.77
CA LEU A 161 2.16 15.70 -10.02
C LEU A 161 1.99 14.20 -9.79
N LEU A 162 2.58 13.64 -8.72
CA LEU A 162 2.42 12.23 -8.37
C LEU A 162 1.00 11.93 -7.88
N GLY A 163 0.33 12.86 -7.18
CA GLY A 163 -1.06 12.75 -6.76
C GLY A 163 -1.99 12.70 -7.96
N GLY A 164 -1.75 13.60 -8.92
CA GLY A 164 -2.32 13.54 -10.27
C GLY A 164 -2.10 12.16 -10.88
N ALA A 165 -0.85 11.76 -11.09
CA ALA A 165 -0.52 10.48 -11.67
C ALA A 165 -1.14 9.27 -10.91
N LEU A 166 -1.24 9.29 -9.58
CA LEU A 166 -1.85 8.22 -8.79
C LEU A 166 -3.37 8.18 -8.92
N SER A 167 -4.03 9.33 -8.90
CA SER A 167 -5.47 9.43 -9.22
C SER A 167 -5.73 8.97 -10.65
N GLN A 168 -4.76 9.21 -11.54
CA GLN A 168 -4.82 8.85 -12.93
C GLN A 168 -4.46 7.37 -13.20
N ILE A 169 -3.62 6.76 -12.35
CA ILE A 169 -3.16 5.36 -12.43
C ILE A 169 -4.02 4.42 -11.59
N GLY A 170 -4.77 4.90 -10.58
CA GLY A 170 -5.78 4.10 -9.85
C GLY A 170 -6.72 3.27 -10.76
N PRO A 171 -7.20 3.85 -11.88
CA PRO A 171 -7.86 3.18 -13.00
C PRO A 171 -7.08 2.03 -13.67
N LEU A 172 -5.78 2.20 -13.79
CA LEU A 172 -4.85 1.31 -14.49
C LEU A 172 -4.35 0.19 -13.55
N VAL A 173 -4.22 0.45 -12.24
CA VAL A 173 -3.74 -0.50 -11.19
C VAL A 173 -4.59 -1.76 -11.12
N THR A 174 -5.81 -1.72 -11.63
CA THR A 174 -6.75 -2.85 -11.69
C THR A 174 -6.39 -3.89 -12.76
N ARG A 175 -5.14 -4.17 -13.14
CA ARG A 175 -4.89 -5.05 -14.31
C ARG A 175 -3.63 -5.87 -14.18
N VAL A 176 -3.67 -7.19 -14.39
CA VAL A 176 -2.59 -8.18 -14.13
C VAL A 176 -1.14 -7.73 -14.41
N GLY A 177 -0.87 -6.92 -15.45
CA GLY A 177 0.47 -6.36 -15.73
C GLY A 177 0.96 -5.29 -14.74
N LEU A 178 0.04 -4.52 -14.15
CA LEU A 178 0.34 -3.42 -13.23
C LEU A 178 0.53 -3.86 -11.77
N PRO A 179 -0.15 -4.86 -11.19
CA PRO A 179 0.26 -5.49 -9.95
C PRO A 179 1.64 -6.13 -10.08
N ALA A 180 1.97 -6.76 -11.21
CA ALA A 180 3.32 -7.29 -11.42
C ALA A 180 4.36 -6.17 -11.46
N LEU A 181 4.09 -5.08 -12.18
CA LEU A 181 4.94 -3.89 -12.20
C LEU A 181 5.00 -3.20 -10.84
N ALA A 182 3.88 -3.07 -10.12
CA ALA A 182 3.80 -2.46 -8.80
C ALA A 182 4.54 -3.30 -7.76
N VAL A 183 4.42 -4.63 -7.81
CA VAL A 183 5.22 -5.55 -7.00
C VAL A 183 6.70 -5.39 -7.35
N LEU A 184 7.07 -5.31 -8.63
CA LEU A 184 8.45 -5.06 -9.05
C LEU A 184 8.97 -3.72 -8.52
N LEU A 185 8.20 -2.63 -8.69
CA LEU A 185 8.54 -1.30 -8.18
C LEU A 185 8.64 -1.28 -6.66
N LEU A 186 7.75 -1.98 -5.95
CA LEU A 186 7.79 -2.15 -4.50
C LEU A 186 9.05 -2.91 -4.06
N ILE A 187 9.44 -3.96 -4.80
CA ILE A 187 10.69 -4.70 -4.56
C ILE A 187 11.89 -3.79 -4.79
N LEU A 188 11.93 -3.03 -5.89
CA LEU A 188 13.01 -2.10 -6.20
C LEU A 188 13.10 -0.98 -5.15
N LEU A 189 11.96 -0.43 -4.72
CA LEU A 189 11.86 0.54 -3.65
C LEU A 189 12.37 -0.04 -2.33
N LEU A 190 11.96 -1.26 -1.97
CA LEU A 190 12.43 -1.95 -0.78
C LEU A 190 13.95 -2.18 -0.82
N ILE A 191 14.49 -2.66 -1.95
CA ILE A 191 15.93 -2.83 -2.15
C ILE A 191 16.65 -1.49 -1.97
N TRP A 192 16.13 -0.42 -2.57
CA TRP A 192 16.70 0.92 -2.46
C TRP A 192 16.66 1.44 -1.02
N LEU A 193 15.54 1.30 -0.32
CA LEU A 193 15.35 1.69 1.09
C LEU A 193 16.32 0.92 2.01
N VAL A 194 16.41 -0.40 1.86
CA VAL A 194 17.35 -1.25 2.62
C VAL A 194 18.80 -0.83 2.35
N ALA A 195 19.16 -0.67 1.08
CA ALA A 195 20.52 -0.24 0.70
C ALA A 195 20.83 1.17 1.22
N ARG A 196 19.85 2.07 1.24
CA ARG A 196 19.98 3.42 1.82
C ARG A 196 20.16 3.33 3.34
N ALA A 197 19.29 2.63 4.05
CA ALA A 197 19.36 2.47 5.50
C ALA A 197 20.71 1.87 5.95
N LEU A 198 21.15 0.78 5.32
CA LEU A 198 22.41 0.11 5.67
C LEU A 198 23.66 0.97 5.38
N ARG A 199 23.65 1.74 4.28
CA ARG A 199 24.75 2.68 3.97
C ARG A 199 24.84 3.81 4.98
N LEU A 200 23.70 4.26 5.52
CA LEU A 200 23.63 5.39 6.44
C LEU A 200 23.74 4.99 7.91
N TRP A 201 23.48 3.73 8.25
CA TRP A 201 23.49 3.24 9.63
C TRP A 201 24.79 3.56 10.41
N PRO A 202 26.01 3.33 9.88
CA PRO A 202 27.24 3.68 10.61
C PRO A 202 27.42 5.18 10.83
N PHE A 203 26.78 6.00 9.99
CA PHE A 203 26.76 7.44 10.18
C PHE A 203 25.78 7.81 11.29
N VAL A 204 24.56 7.26 11.29
CA VAL A 204 23.58 7.45 12.38
C VAL A 204 24.18 7.10 13.73
N GLN A 205 24.80 5.92 13.84
CA GLN A 205 25.40 5.46 15.10
C GLN A 205 26.47 6.43 15.64
N ARG A 206 27.31 6.97 14.76
CA ARG A 206 28.33 7.97 15.16
C ARG A 206 27.67 9.26 15.62
N VAL A 207 26.69 9.74 14.88
CA VAL A 207 25.96 10.97 15.18
C VAL A 207 25.19 10.88 16.48
N THR A 208 24.39 9.84 16.66
CA THR A 208 23.61 9.62 17.89
C THR A 208 24.51 9.41 19.08
N GLY A 209 25.62 8.67 18.93
CA GLY A 209 26.64 8.53 19.97
C GLY A 209 27.26 9.87 20.39
N MET A 210 27.56 10.75 19.42
CA MET A 210 28.08 12.08 19.72
C MET A 210 27.04 12.99 20.40
N ALA A 211 25.80 12.99 19.92
CA ALA A 211 24.71 13.76 20.51
C ALA A 211 24.43 13.32 21.95
N ALA A 212 24.38 12.00 22.19
CA ALA A 212 24.26 11.44 23.53
C ALA A 212 25.42 11.87 24.43
N GLY A 213 26.66 11.84 23.94
CA GLY A 213 27.83 12.31 24.69
C GLY A 213 27.76 13.79 25.05
N ALA A 214 27.30 14.65 24.12
CA ALA A 214 27.12 16.07 24.36
C ALA A 214 26.03 16.35 25.40
N LEU A 215 24.92 15.61 25.37
CA LEU A 215 23.85 15.70 26.37
C LEU A 215 24.35 15.31 27.77
N VAL A 216 25.11 14.23 27.87
CA VAL A 216 25.70 13.77 29.15
C VAL A 216 26.72 14.79 29.71
N ALA A 217 27.37 15.58 28.86
CA ALA A 217 28.30 16.62 29.28
C ALA A 217 27.62 17.88 29.87
N LEU A 218 26.29 18.03 29.74
CA LEU A 218 25.59 19.20 30.26
C LEU A 218 25.58 19.23 31.81
N PRO A 219 25.94 20.35 32.47
CA PRO A 219 26.05 20.41 33.93
C PRO A 219 24.76 20.07 34.68
N TRP A 220 23.59 20.36 34.11
CA TRP A 220 22.31 20.01 34.73
C TRP A 220 22.00 18.50 34.60
N VAL A 221 22.40 17.86 33.50
CA VAL A 221 22.27 16.40 33.31
C VAL A 221 23.17 15.67 34.29
N GLN A 222 24.40 16.14 34.48
CA GLN A 222 25.31 15.57 35.48
C GLN A 222 24.77 15.73 36.91
N ARG A 223 24.24 16.91 37.26
CA ARG A 223 23.56 17.13 38.55
C ARG A 223 22.37 16.19 38.75
N LEU A 224 21.56 15.99 37.71
CA LEU A 224 20.42 15.07 37.75
C LEU A 224 20.87 13.61 37.90
N ALA A 225 21.93 13.22 37.21
CA ALA A 225 22.49 11.87 37.29
C ALA A 225 23.04 11.56 38.69
N VAL A 226 23.70 12.53 39.34
CA VAL A 226 24.15 12.42 40.73
C VAL A 226 22.96 12.36 41.70
N ARG A 227 21.90 13.14 41.44
CA ARG A 227 20.68 13.16 42.27
C ARG A 227 19.87 11.87 42.18
N TYR A 228 19.85 11.22 41.01
CA TYR A 228 19.09 9.99 40.76
C TYR A 228 19.98 8.88 40.17
N PRO A 229 20.92 8.32 40.97
CA PRO A 229 21.95 7.41 40.46
C PRO A 229 21.37 6.10 39.91
N ARG A 230 20.29 5.57 40.51
CA ARG A 230 19.61 4.37 40.04
C ARG A 230 18.97 4.58 38.67
N LEU A 231 18.29 5.72 38.47
CA LEU A 231 17.65 6.07 37.21
C LEU A 231 18.70 6.31 36.11
N ALA A 232 19.76 7.06 36.42
CA ALA A 232 20.87 7.28 35.51
C ALA A 232 21.52 5.94 35.07
N ALA A 233 21.81 5.06 36.02
CA ALA A 233 22.37 3.73 35.72
C ALA A 233 21.41 2.83 34.93
N PHE A 234 20.09 2.99 35.10
CA PHE A 234 19.10 2.29 34.27
C PHE A 234 19.12 2.81 32.83
N ILE A 235 19.09 4.13 32.63
CA ILE A 235 19.08 4.76 31.30
C ILE A 235 20.35 4.41 30.54
N VAL A 236 21.53 4.54 31.17
CA VAL A 236 22.81 4.20 30.54
C VAL A 236 22.82 2.75 30.06
N ARG A 237 22.37 1.81 30.91
CA ARG A 237 22.26 0.40 30.54
C ARG A 237 21.36 0.17 29.32
N ARG A 238 20.33 0.97 29.09
CA ARG A 238 19.43 0.86 27.92
C ARG A 238 20.01 1.41 26.62
N VAL A 239 21.09 2.19 26.69
CA VAL A 239 21.75 2.78 25.51
C VAL A 239 23.09 2.08 25.21
N GLU A 240 23.57 1.22 26.09
CA GLU A 240 24.78 0.41 25.89
C GLU A 240 24.64 -0.52 24.67
N GLN A 241 25.64 -0.50 23.78
CA GLN A 241 25.65 -1.31 22.56
C GLN A 241 26.29 -2.69 22.73
N GLY A 242 27.05 -2.89 23.82
CA GLY A 242 27.91 -4.07 23.99
C GLY A 242 27.21 -5.36 24.45
N ARG A 243 25.93 -5.28 24.82
CA ARG A 243 25.11 -6.41 25.28
C ARG A 243 23.71 -6.31 24.70
N PHE A 244 23.03 -7.44 24.51
CA PHE A 244 21.68 -7.44 23.97
C PHE A 244 20.71 -6.66 24.87
N GLY A 245 20.84 -6.82 26.19
CA GLY A 245 19.97 -6.17 27.19
C GLY A 245 19.99 -4.64 27.20
N GLY A 246 20.87 -4.00 26.43
CA GLY A 246 20.94 -2.55 26.28
C GLY A 246 20.17 -2.01 25.08
N LEU A 247 20.88 -1.35 24.17
CA LEU A 247 20.29 -0.68 23.01
C LEU A 247 19.51 -1.63 22.09
N PRO A 248 19.99 -2.84 21.74
CA PRO A 248 19.26 -3.75 20.87
C PRO A 248 17.89 -4.14 21.43
N ALA A 249 17.82 -4.56 22.70
CA ALA A 249 16.55 -4.90 23.35
C ALA A 249 15.62 -3.68 23.46
N THR A 250 16.17 -2.49 23.74
CA THR A 250 15.38 -1.26 23.81
C THR A 250 14.78 -0.90 22.46
N MET A 251 15.54 -1.02 21.37
CA MET A 251 15.04 -0.79 20.01
C MET A 251 13.95 -1.81 19.63
N LEU A 252 14.16 -3.10 19.91
CA LEU A 252 13.13 -4.12 19.65
C LEU A 252 11.86 -3.88 20.47
N ALA A 253 11.97 -3.43 21.72
CA ALA A 253 10.82 -3.07 22.54
C ALA A 253 10.06 -1.86 21.99
N LEU A 254 10.76 -0.80 21.54
CA LEU A 254 10.11 0.35 20.90
C LEU A 254 9.41 -0.04 19.59
N VAL A 255 10.06 -0.86 18.76
CA VAL A 255 9.45 -1.40 17.54
C VAL A 255 8.22 -2.23 17.87
N PHE A 256 8.27 -3.07 18.91
CA PHE A 256 7.12 -3.85 19.36
C PHE A 256 5.95 -2.96 19.79
N VAL A 257 6.20 -1.96 20.64
CA VAL A 257 5.15 -1.03 21.11
C VAL A 257 4.55 -0.25 19.94
N TYR A 258 5.38 0.21 19.01
CA TYR A 258 4.90 0.89 17.80
C TYR A 258 4.01 -0.02 16.95
N LEU A 259 4.48 -1.23 16.63
CA LEU A 259 3.72 -2.20 15.83
C LEU A 259 2.40 -2.59 16.52
N LEU A 260 2.40 -2.72 17.85
CA LEU A 260 1.21 -3.01 18.63
C LEU A 260 0.23 -1.84 18.55
N GLY A 261 0.71 -0.59 18.66
CA GLY A 261 -0.11 0.60 18.50
C GLY A 261 -0.75 0.69 17.11
N VAL A 262 0.03 0.44 16.06
CA VAL A 262 -0.46 0.39 14.67
C VAL A 262 -1.50 -0.72 14.48
N TRP A 263 -1.27 -1.90 15.07
CA TRP A 263 -2.23 -3.00 15.03
C TRP A 263 -3.54 -2.66 15.73
N VAL A 264 -3.48 -2.08 16.94
CA VAL A 264 -4.68 -1.64 17.66
C VAL A 264 -5.44 -0.58 16.86
N ALA A 265 -4.75 0.42 16.31
CA ALA A 265 -5.37 1.44 15.47
C ALA A 265 -6.06 0.80 14.25
N SER A 266 -5.37 -0.08 13.52
CA SER A 266 -5.95 -0.74 12.35
C SER A 266 -7.16 -1.62 12.67
N VAL A 267 -7.17 -2.31 13.82
CA VAL A 267 -8.34 -3.06 14.30
C VAL A 267 -9.51 -2.13 14.58
N LEU A 268 -9.27 -1.02 15.28
CA LEU A 268 -10.31 -0.03 15.57
C LEU A 268 -10.87 0.58 14.29
N ASP A 269 -10.02 0.89 13.33
CA ASP A 269 -10.44 1.45 12.05
C ASP A 269 -11.30 0.45 11.29
N TRP A 270 -10.91 -0.83 11.18
CA TRP A 270 -11.74 -1.83 10.50
C TRP A 270 -13.10 -2.04 11.20
N LEU A 271 -13.16 -1.99 12.54
CA LEU A 271 -14.40 -2.19 13.30
C LEU A 271 -15.37 -1.01 13.22
N THR A 272 -14.85 0.21 13.16
CA THR A 272 -15.65 1.44 13.29
C THR A 272 -15.83 2.16 11.96
N ALA A 273 -14.89 1.95 11.04
CA ALA A 273 -14.88 2.56 9.74
C ALA A 273 -15.48 1.57 8.72
N ALA A 274 -16.82 1.55 8.62
CA ALA A 274 -17.60 1.19 7.39
C ALA A 274 -16.92 1.55 6.06
N PRO A 275 -16.11 2.59 6.07
CA PRO A 275 -14.95 2.75 5.26
C PRO A 275 -14.19 1.57 4.74
N ILE A 276 -13.26 1.12 5.57
CA ILE A 276 -12.27 0.09 5.31
C ILE A 276 -12.94 -1.17 4.81
N VAL A 277 -14.14 -1.45 5.32
CA VAL A 277 -15.01 -2.53 4.86
C VAL A 277 -15.35 -2.43 3.37
N ALA A 278 -15.63 -1.24 2.83
CA ALA A 278 -15.97 -1.06 1.41
C ALA A 278 -14.79 -1.24 0.45
N ILE A 279 -13.57 -0.78 0.77
CA ILE A 279 -12.38 -1.14 -0.05
C ILE A 279 -12.09 -2.62 0.09
N ASP A 280 -12.22 -3.20 1.28
CA ASP A 280 -12.06 -4.64 1.45
C ASP A 280 -12.97 -5.41 0.48
N GLU A 281 -14.25 -5.04 0.41
CA GLU A 281 -15.23 -5.61 -0.52
C GLU A 281 -14.87 -5.32 -1.99
N ARG A 282 -14.62 -4.07 -2.35
CA ARG A 282 -14.28 -3.68 -3.73
C ARG A 282 -13.00 -4.35 -4.21
N VAL A 283 -11.96 -4.43 -3.37
CA VAL A 283 -10.71 -5.15 -3.68
C VAL A 283 -10.97 -6.64 -3.85
N ALA A 284 -11.80 -7.25 -2.98
CA ALA A 284 -12.14 -8.66 -3.12
C ALA A 284 -12.90 -8.92 -4.44
N ASN A 285 -13.92 -8.12 -4.75
CA ASN A 285 -14.69 -8.21 -5.99
C ASN A 285 -13.81 -7.98 -7.22
N LEU A 286 -12.89 -7.02 -7.14
CA LEU A 286 -11.91 -6.75 -8.18
C LEU A 286 -10.98 -7.93 -8.42
N MET A 287 -10.44 -8.53 -7.36
CA MET A 287 -9.60 -9.73 -7.48
C MET A 287 -10.36 -10.91 -8.05
N HIS A 288 -11.65 -11.05 -7.72
CA HIS A 288 -12.52 -12.07 -8.30
C HIS A 288 -12.68 -11.88 -9.81
N ALA A 289 -12.95 -10.65 -10.26
CA ALA A 289 -13.10 -10.32 -11.67
C ALA A 289 -11.81 -10.57 -12.48
N PHE A 290 -10.62 -10.45 -11.88
CA PHE A 290 -9.34 -10.70 -12.57
C PHE A 290 -8.82 -12.13 -12.50
N ARG A 291 -9.61 -13.06 -11.99
CA ARG A 291 -9.20 -14.46 -11.97
C ARG A 291 -9.05 -15.00 -13.38
N ASN A 292 -7.84 -15.44 -13.68
CA ASN A 292 -7.57 -16.27 -14.85
C ASN A 292 -6.90 -17.60 -14.45
N PRO A 293 -7.04 -18.66 -15.27
CA PRO A 293 -6.52 -20.00 -14.93
C PRO A 293 -5.01 -20.04 -14.67
N ALA A 294 -4.20 -19.26 -15.40
CA ALA A 294 -2.76 -19.27 -15.25
C ALA A 294 -2.31 -18.65 -13.91
N ALA A 295 -2.85 -17.49 -13.59
CA ALA A 295 -2.56 -16.81 -12.33
C ALA A 295 -3.15 -17.55 -11.13
N LEU A 296 -4.31 -18.22 -11.26
CA LEU A 296 -4.83 -19.10 -10.21
C LEU A 296 -3.89 -20.27 -9.92
N ARG A 297 -3.31 -20.93 -10.93
CA ARG A 297 -2.32 -22.01 -10.73
C ARG A 297 -1.08 -21.51 -9.99
N VAL A 298 -0.47 -20.42 -10.45
CA VAL A 298 0.72 -19.85 -9.80
C VAL A 298 0.40 -19.47 -8.35
N THR A 299 -0.69 -18.74 -8.13
CA THR A 299 -1.07 -18.26 -6.80
C THR A 299 -1.40 -19.39 -5.83
N THR A 300 -1.97 -20.48 -6.34
CA THR A 300 -2.23 -21.71 -5.57
C THR A 300 -0.94 -22.33 -5.02
N HIS A 301 0.12 -22.42 -5.82
CA HIS A 301 1.41 -22.92 -5.32
C HIS A 301 2.13 -21.92 -4.41
N VAL A 302 2.00 -20.61 -4.67
CA VAL A 302 2.57 -19.58 -3.79
C VAL A 302 1.90 -19.61 -2.41
N THR A 303 0.57 -19.74 -2.33
CA THR A 303 -0.12 -19.81 -1.02
C THR A 303 0.25 -21.06 -0.24
N ALA A 304 0.68 -22.15 -0.88
CA ALA A 304 1.11 -23.36 -0.19
C ALA A 304 2.30 -23.13 0.77
N LEU A 305 3.14 -22.12 0.49
CA LEU A 305 4.25 -21.72 1.37
C LEU A 305 3.80 -21.11 2.70
N GLY A 306 2.51 -20.77 2.83
CA GLY A 306 1.86 -20.37 4.07
C GLY A 306 0.98 -21.46 4.69
N ASP A 307 0.90 -22.65 4.09
CA ASP A 307 0.07 -23.75 4.60
C ASP A 307 0.64 -24.30 5.92
N THR A 308 -0.24 -24.53 6.89
CA THR A 308 0.14 -24.99 8.23
C THR A 308 0.96 -26.28 8.20
N ARG A 309 0.68 -27.22 7.27
CA ARG A 309 1.41 -28.48 7.17
C ARG A 309 2.85 -28.25 6.71
N VAL A 310 3.02 -27.41 5.68
CA VAL A 310 4.32 -27.03 5.13
C VAL A 310 5.14 -26.30 6.19
N VAL A 311 4.55 -25.27 6.81
CA VAL A 311 5.23 -24.47 7.83
C VAL A 311 5.58 -25.30 9.06
N ALA A 312 4.67 -26.16 9.55
CA ALA A 312 4.95 -27.01 10.71
C ALA A 312 6.09 -27.99 10.41
N ALA A 313 6.07 -28.66 9.24
CA ALA A 313 7.11 -29.59 8.85
C ALA A 313 8.49 -28.91 8.78
N ILE A 314 8.59 -27.76 8.10
CA ILE A 314 9.86 -27.03 7.98
C ILE A 314 10.29 -26.45 9.34
N SER A 315 9.37 -25.94 10.15
CA SER A 315 9.68 -25.41 11.49
C SER A 315 10.24 -26.48 12.41
N ILE A 316 9.62 -27.67 12.44
CA ILE A 316 10.09 -28.80 13.25
C ILE A 316 11.46 -29.27 12.73
N ALA A 317 11.61 -29.42 11.41
CA ALA A 317 12.87 -29.82 10.80
C ALA A 317 14.00 -28.83 11.14
N LEU A 318 13.74 -27.53 11.00
CA LEU A 318 14.70 -26.48 11.29
C LEU A 318 15.02 -26.41 12.79
N ALA A 319 14.03 -26.52 13.67
CA ALA A 319 14.24 -26.53 15.12
C ALA A 319 15.09 -27.73 15.55
N LEU A 320 14.77 -28.93 15.08
CA LEU A 320 15.55 -30.14 15.34
C LEU A 320 17.00 -29.97 14.84
N TRP A 321 17.17 -29.49 13.61
CA TRP A 321 18.50 -29.24 13.06
C TRP A 321 19.30 -28.20 13.86
N LEU A 322 18.66 -27.11 14.31
CA LEU A 322 19.28 -26.09 15.17
C LEU A 322 19.70 -26.67 16.52
N LEU A 323 18.84 -27.47 17.15
CA LEU A 323 19.15 -28.16 18.41
C LEU A 323 20.34 -29.11 18.24
N ALA A 324 20.40 -29.87 17.14
CA ALA A 324 21.53 -30.74 16.80
C ALA A 324 22.85 -29.97 16.67
N ARG A 325 22.77 -28.74 16.15
CA ARG A 325 23.90 -27.82 16.00
C ARG A 325 24.26 -27.06 17.30
N GLY A 326 23.55 -27.30 18.40
CA GLY A 326 23.73 -26.57 19.66
C GLY A 326 23.17 -25.15 19.67
N ARG A 327 22.45 -24.74 18.61
CA ARG A 327 21.84 -23.41 18.44
C ARG A 327 20.47 -23.31 19.11
N ARG A 328 20.44 -23.56 20.43
CA ARG A 328 19.21 -23.53 21.25
C ARG A 328 18.58 -22.14 21.30
N ASP A 329 19.42 -21.10 21.23
CA ASP A 329 19.03 -19.70 21.08
C ASP A 329 18.07 -19.51 19.89
N LEU A 330 18.50 -19.94 18.70
CA LEU A 330 17.73 -19.79 17.47
C LEU A 330 16.51 -20.70 17.44
N ALA A 331 16.62 -21.93 17.97
CA ALA A 331 15.51 -22.86 18.03
C ALA A 331 14.37 -22.33 18.92
N LEU A 332 14.71 -21.75 20.08
CA LEU A 332 13.75 -21.14 20.98
C LEU A 332 13.08 -19.93 20.34
N GLY A 333 13.86 -19.03 19.71
CA GLY A 333 13.31 -17.87 19.02
C GLY A 333 12.33 -18.24 17.91
N LEU A 334 12.68 -19.24 17.08
CA LEU A 334 11.79 -19.79 16.06
C LEU A 334 10.50 -20.36 16.66
N ALA A 335 10.63 -21.17 17.71
CA ALA A 335 9.47 -21.78 18.36
C ALA A 335 8.52 -20.72 18.96
N VAL A 336 9.07 -19.72 19.66
CA VAL A 336 8.29 -18.63 20.25
C VAL A 336 7.56 -17.84 19.16
N ALA A 337 8.24 -17.49 18.06
CA ALA A 337 7.61 -16.75 16.96
C ALA A 337 6.48 -17.55 16.30
N VAL A 338 6.71 -18.83 15.97
CA VAL A 338 5.74 -19.66 15.25
C VAL A 338 4.54 -20.04 16.14
N ILE A 339 4.80 -20.51 17.36
CA ILE A 339 3.75 -20.95 18.29
C ILE A 339 2.95 -19.76 18.79
N GLY A 340 3.61 -18.67 19.19
CA GLY A 340 2.94 -17.46 19.65
C GLY A 340 2.04 -16.86 18.58
N ASN A 341 2.52 -16.82 17.32
CA ASN A 341 1.70 -16.42 16.18
C ASN A 341 0.48 -17.33 16.00
N ALA A 342 0.67 -18.66 15.99
CA ALA A 342 -0.41 -19.62 15.79
C ALA A 342 -1.51 -19.50 16.88
N LEU A 343 -1.10 -19.37 18.15
CA LEU A 343 -2.02 -19.17 19.27
C LEU A 343 -2.78 -17.85 19.13
N SER A 344 -2.06 -16.75 18.84
CA SER A 344 -2.67 -15.42 18.72
C SER A 344 -3.69 -15.37 17.58
N VAL A 345 -3.34 -15.87 16.39
CA VAL A 345 -4.26 -15.94 15.25
C VAL A 345 -5.50 -16.78 15.60
N THR A 346 -5.32 -17.90 16.29
CA THR A 346 -6.44 -18.77 16.70
C THR A 346 -7.39 -18.03 17.65
N VAL A 347 -6.86 -17.38 18.69
CA VAL A 347 -7.66 -16.61 19.65
C VAL A 347 -8.35 -15.43 18.97
N LEU A 348 -7.64 -14.66 18.15
CA LEU A 348 -8.22 -13.50 17.46
C LEU A 348 -9.34 -13.92 16.49
N LYS A 349 -9.21 -15.06 15.81
CA LYS A 349 -10.29 -15.61 14.97
C LYS A 349 -11.54 -15.97 15.76
N LEU A 350 -11.39 -16.43 17.00
CA LEU A 350 -12.52 -16.74 17.89
C LEU A 350 -13.19 -15.48 18.44
N ILE A 351 -12.41 -14.41 18.65
CA ILE A 351 -12.91 -13.12 19.14
C ILE A 351 -13.69 -12.38 18.04
N PHE A 352 -13.10 -12.23 16.85
CA PHE A 352 -13.67 -11.34 15.82
C PHE A 352 -14.72 -11.99 14.92
N GLN A 353 -14.65 -13.31 14.71
CA GLN A 353 -15.63 -14.08 13.93
C GLN A 353 -16.06 -13.46 12.60
N ARG A 354 -15.13 -12.78 11.92
CA ARG A 354 -15.39 -12.12 10.64
C ARG A 354 -15.63 -13.15 9.53
N ASP A 355 -16.69 -12.97 8.77
CA ASP A 355 -16.98 -13.73 7.56
C ASP A 355 -15.91 -13.54 6.48
N ARG A 356 -15.77 -14.54 5.61
CA ARG A 356 -14.87 -14.48 4.45
C ARG A 356 -15.58 -13.86 3.24
N PRO A 357 -14.83 -13.42 2.22
CA PRO A 357 -15.43 -13.12 0.93
C PRO A 357 -16.24 -14.32 0.39
N PRO A 358 -17.45 -14.11 -0.16
CA PRO A 358 -18.36 -15.20 -0.54
C PRO A 358 -17.87 -16.06 -1.71
N PHE A 359 -16.90 -15.55 -2.48
CA PHE A 359 -16.27 -16.21 -3.63
C PHE A 359 -14.83 -16.65 -3.34
N ALA A 360 -14.48 -16.89 -2.08
CA ALA A 360 -13.19 -17.42 -1.66
C ALA A 360 -12.84 -18.73 -2.41
N PHE A 361 -11.63 -18.86 -2.98
CA PHE A 361 -11.34 -19.93 -3.94
C PHE A 361 -11.26 -21.36 -3.36
N PHE A 362 -10.88 -21.50 -2.08
CA PHE A 362 -10.80 -22.79 -1.37
C PHE A 362 -11.74 -22.82 -0.18
N VAL A 363 -12.23 -24.00 0.14
CA VAL A 363 -13.03 -24.27 1.33
C VAL A 363 -12.16 -24.09 2.57
N GLU A 364 -12.65 -23.28 3.51
CA GLU A 364 -12.02 -23.01 4.80
C GLU A 364 -13.10 -23.04 5.89
N ALA A 365 -12.86 -23.79 6.97
CA ALA A 365 -13.80 -23.89 8.09
C ALA A 365 -13.60 -22.83 9.18
N THR A 366 -12.67 -21.89 8.99
CA THR A 366 -12.29 -20.89 10.02
C THR A 366 -12.57 -19.48 9.57
N ASN A 367 -12.82 -18.58 10.53
CA ASN A 367 -13.09 -17.15 10.31
C ASN A 367 -11.97 -16.41 9.56
N SER A 368 -12.28 -15.27 8.97
CA SER A 368 -11.36 -14.52 8.11
C SER A 368 -10.29 -13.75 8.89
N PHE A 369 -10.67 -12.99 9.93
CA PHE A 369 -9.77 -12.05 10.59
C PHE A 369 -9.02 -12.67 11.79
N PRO A 370 -7.70 -12.46 11.93
CA PRO A 370 -6.76 -12.02 10.90
C PRO A 370 -6.35 -13.19 9.98
N SER A 371 -5.72 -12.88 8.85
CA SER A 371 -5.23 -13.90 7.93
C SER A 371 -4.07 -14.70 8.51
N GLY A 372 -4.28 -15.99 8.76
CA GLY A 372 -3.25 -16.89 9.31
C GLY A 372 -2.07 -17.13 8.36
N HIS A 373 -2.31 -17.24 7.05
CA HIS A 373 -1.25 -17.39 6.05
C HIS A 373 -0.37 -16.14 5.97
N ALA A 374 -0.99 -14.95 6.01
CA ALA A 374 -0.24 -13.69 6.07
C ALA A 374 0.57 -13.59 7.36
N ALA A 375 -0.04 -13.85 8.52
CA ALA A 375 0.64 -13.77 9.80
C ALA A 375 1.82 -14.74 9.91
N ILE A 376 1.60 -16.01 9.54
CA ILE A 376 2.69 -16.99 9.58
C ILE A 376 3.76 -16.67 8.55
N SER A 377 3.43 -16.08 7.39
CA SER A 377 4.46 -15.71 6.40
C SER A 377 5.46 -14.68 6.96
N ALA A 378 5.00 -13.71 7.75
CA ALA A 378 5.88 -12.75 8.42
C ALA A 378 6.66 -13.42 9.57
N ALA A 379 5.99 -14.17 10.44
CA ALA A 379 6.61 -14.80 11.61
C ALA A 379 7.62 -15.89 11.23
N PHE A 380 7.22 -16.85 10.42
CA PHE A 380 7.99 -18.04 10.05
C PHE A 380 9.11 -17.71 9.06
N TRP A 381 8.80 -17.15 7.88
CA TRP A 381 9.84 -16.86 6.89
C TRP A 381 10.82 -15.79 7.40
N GLY A 382 10.32 -14.79 8.15
CA GLY A 382 11.17 -13.85 8.87
C GLY A 382 12.15 -14.55 9.81
N SER A 383 11.68 -15.54 10.59
CA SER A 383 12.53 -16.34 11.48
C SER A 383 13.53 -17.21 10.71
N VAL A 384 13.11 -17.83 9.60
CA VAL A 384 14.00 -18.64 8.74
C VAL A 384 15.14 -17.78 8.18
N PHE A 385 14.85 -16.59 7.66
CA PHE A 385 15.88 -15.71 7.13
C PHE A 385 16.74 -15.10 8.23
N TYR A 386 16.17 -14.78 9.40
CA TYR A 386 16.95 -14.41 10.58
C TYR A 386 17.95 -15.50 10.98
N VAL A 387 17.50 -16.76 11.04
CA VAL A 387 18.37 -17.93 11.26
C VAL A 387 19.45 -18.03 10.19
N ALA A 388 19.10 -17.87 8.91
CA ALA A 388 20.06 -17.92 7.81
C ALA A 388 21.13 -16.83 7.92
N TRP A 389 20.79 -15.63 8.39
CA TRP A 389 21.75 -14.57 8.69
C TRP A 389 22.65 -14.91 9.89
N ARG A 390 22.07 -15.38 11.00
CA ARG A 390 22.81 -15.77 12.21
C ARG A 390 23.70 -17.02 12.02
N MET A 391 23.38 -17.85 11.03
CA MET A 391 24.20 -18.98 10.58
C MET A 391 25.19 -18.59 9.46
N ARG A 392 25.21 -17.33 9.04
CA ARG A 392 26.09 -16.75 8.00
C ARG A 392 25.89 -17.34 6.60
N TRP A 393 24.71 -17.88 6.32
CA TRP A 393 24.32 -18.36 4.98
C TRP A 393 23.94 -17.20 4.07
N LEU A 394 23.28 -16.18 4.64
CA LEU A 394 22.85 -14.99 3.93
C LEU A 394 23.41 -13.73 4.59
N ARG A 395 23.63 -12.69 3.78
CA ARG A 395 24.00 -11.35 4.26
C ARG A 395 22.74 -10.61 4.70
N LEU A 396 22.88 -9.70 5.68
CA LEU A 396 21.76 -8.91 6.21
C LEU A 396 20.91 -8.19 5.14
N PRO A 397 21.48 -7.52 4.10
CA PRO A 397 20.67 -6.89 3.06
C PRO A 397 19.74 -7.87 2.33
N VAL A 398 20.20 -9.10 2.11
CA VAL A 398 19.41 -10.14 1.42
C VAL A 398 18.23 -10.55 2.30
N VAL A 399 18.46 -10.74 3.60
CA VAL A 399 17.42 -11.08 4.57
C VAL A 399 16.36 -10.00 4.69
N LEU A 400 16.77 -8.73 4.73
CA LEU A 400 15.87 -7.58 4.80
C LEU A 400 15.00 -7.40 3.53
N VAL A 401 15.35 -8.06 2.42
CA VAL A 401 14.55 -8.07 1.18
C VAL A 401 13.70 -9.33 1.08
N LEU A 402 14.28 -10.50 1.34
CA LEU A 402 13.58 -11.78 1.17
C LEU A 402 12.45 -11.99 2.20
N ALA A 403 12.62 -11.53 3.44
CA ALA A 403 11.59 -11.70 4.47
C ALA A 403 10.29 -10.93 4.13
N PRO A 404 10.33 -9.62 3.82
CA PRO A 404 9.14 -8.92 3.36
C PRO A 404 8.60 -9.44 2.03
N LEU A 405 9.49 -9.85 1.09
CA LEU A 405 9.05 -10.42 -0.18
C LEU A 405 8.22 -11.69 0.01
N MET A 406 8.63 -12.61 0.88
CA MET A 406 7.82 -13.80 1.17
C MET A 406 6.50 -13.44 1.84
N ALA A 407 6.51 -12.46 2.75
CA ALA A 407 5.28 -11.99 3.36
C ALA A 407 4.30 -11.42 2.32
N LEU A 408 4.81 -10.59 1.38
CA LEU A 408 4.04 -10.02 0.28
C LEU A 408 3.48 -11.08 -0.67
N LEU A 409 4.30 -12.05 -1.08
CA LEU A 409 3.86 -13.12 -1.99
C LEU A 409 2.77 -13.99 -1.37
N VAL A 410 2.97 -14.45 -0.13
CA VAL A 410 2.00 -15.31 0.56
C VAL A 410 0.76 -14.51 0.95
N GLY A 411 0.88 -13.32 1.51
CA GLY A 411 -0.27 -12.49 1.86
C GLY A 411 -1.05 -12.03 0.63
N GLY A 412 -0.37 -11.55 -0.41
CA GLY A 412 -0.98 -11.15 -1.68
C GLY A 412 -1.72 -12.30 -2.37
N SER A 413 -1.19 -13.53 -2.26
CA SER A 413 -1.91 -14.71 -2.76
C SER A 413 -3.30 -14.89 -2.12
N ARG A 414 -3.46 -14.51 -0.84
CA ARG A 414 -4.75 -14.62 -0.14
C ARG A 414 -5.75 -13.56 -0.60
N ILE A 415 -5.28 -12.39 -1.00
CA ILE A 415 -6.12 -11.32 -1.55
C ILE A 415 -6.58 -11.72 -2.96
N TYR A 416 -5.66 -12.17 -3.82
CA TYR A 416 -6.00 -12.61 -5.19
C TYR A 416 -6.95 -13.81 -5.23
N LEU A 417 -6.74 -14.80 -4.35
CA LEU A 417 -7.65 -15.94 -4.19
C LEU A 417 -8.96 -15.57 -3.46
N ALA A 418 -9.17 -14.28 -3.15
CA ALA A 418 -10.25 -13.73 -2.32
C ALA A 418 -10.52 -14.55 -1.05
N GLN A 419 -9.47 -15.11 -0.47
CA GLN A 419 -9.57 -15.92 0.73
C GLN A 419 -9.71 -15.08 1.99
N HIS A 420 -9.21 -13.85 1.91
CA HIS A 420 -9.16 -12.87 2.98
C HIS A 420 -9.30 -11.49 2.37
N TYR A 421 -9.87 -10.57 3.14
CA TYR A 421 -9.90 -9.17 2.81
C TYR A 421 -8.50 -8.54 2.96
N LEU A 422 -8.29 -7.35 2.38
CA LEU A 422 -7.01 -6.64 2.46
C LEU A 422 -6.62 -6.37 3.92
N SER A 423 -7.55 -5.88 4.72
CA SER A 423 -7.31 -5.60 6.15
C SER A 423 -6.96 -6.85 6.97
N ASP A 424 -7.50 -8.02 6.63
CA ASP A 424 -7.16 -9.30 7.29
C ASP A 424 -5.68 -9.65 7.07
N VAL A 425 -5.16 -9.37 5.88
CA VAL A 425 -3.77 -9.65 5.48
C VAL A 425 -2.81 -8.66 6.14
N LEU A 426 -3.13 -7.36 6.13
CA LEU A 426 -2.33 -6.33 6.80
C LEU A 426 -2.22 -6.60 8.31
N ASN A 427 -3.34 -6.88 8.97
CA ASN A 427 -3.35 -7.22 10.40
C ASN A 427 -2.68 -8.56 10.67
N GLY A 428 -2.78 -9.52 9.75
CA GLY A 428 -2.01 -10.75 9.79
C GLY A 428 -0.51 -10.46 9.84
N TRP A 429 0.04 -9.69 8.90
CA TRP A 429 1.46 -9.34 8.89
C TRP A 429 1.91 -8.61 10.16
N LEU A 430 1.09 -7.72 10.72
CA LEU A 430 1.39 -7.04 11.98
C LEU A 430 1.51 -8.03 13.15
N VAL A 431 0.53 -8.93 13.32
CA VAL A 431 0.57 -9.99 14.36
C VAL A 431 1.79 -10.90 14.18
N GLY A 432 2.06 -11.33 12.95
CA GLY A 432 3.22 -12.17 12.64
C GLY A 432 4.56 -11.47 12.94
N THR A 433 4.66 -10.18 12.62
CA THR A 433 5.87 -9.38 12.85
C THR A 433 6.09 -9.10 14.34
N LEU A 434 5.02 -8.89 15.12
CA LEU A 434 5.11 -8.77 16.58
C LEU A 434 5.78 -10.03 17.18
N TRP A 435 5.33 -11.22 16.75
CA TRP A 435 5.93 -12.48 17.21
C TRP A 435 7.32 -12.75 16.66
N LEU A 436 7.64 -12.29 15.45
CA LEU A 436 9.01 -12.29 14.94
C LEU A 436 9.93 -11.45 15.83
N VAL A 437 9.51 -10.24 16.22
CA VAL A 437 10.28 -9.36 17.12
C VAL A 437 10.51 -10.03 18.46
N VAL A 438 9.48 -10.64 19.06
CA VAL A 438 9.60 -11.40 20.31
C VAL A 438 10.54 -12.60 20.14
N GLY A 439 10.44 -13.34 19.04
CA GLY A 439 11.31 -14.48 18.74
C GLY A 439 12.78 -14.09 18.58
N ILE A 440 13.07 -13.00 17.85
CA ILE A 440 14.41 -12.43 17.73
C ILE A 440 14.91 -12.00 19.11
N ALA A 441 14.10 -11.26 19.87
CA ALA A 441 14.49 -10.78 21.19
C ALA A 441 14.83 -11.94 22.14
N MET A 442 14.05 -13.01 22.11
CA MET A 442 14.29 -14.21 22.91
C MET A 442 15.58 -14.93 22.49
N ALA A 443 15.82 -15.08 21.19
CA ALA A 443 17.04 -15.72 20.68
C ALA A 443 18.30 -14.94 21.06
N GLU A 444 18.29 -13.62 20.85
CA GLU A 444 19.43 -12.76 21.18
C GLU A 444 19.67 -12.67 22.70
N TRP A 445 18.60 -12.58 23.50
CA TRP A 445 18.71 -12.62 24.96
C TRP A 445 19.32 -13.93 25.46
N TRP A 446 18.95 -15.06 24.87
CA TRP A 446 19.51 -16.35 25.24
C TRP A 446 20.99 -16.46 24.88
N ASP A 447 21.39 -16.03 23.68
CA ASP A 447 22.79 -16.06 23.22
C ASP A 447 23.68 -15.13 24.07
N ASP A 448 23.15 -14.00 24.55
CA ASP A 448 23.86 -13.04 25.41
C ASP A 448 23.99 -13.53 26.86
N THR A 449 23.01 -14.27 27.38
CA THR A 449 22.95 -14.64 28.81
C THR A 449 23.44 -16.04 29.14
N ARG A 450 23.49 -16.97 28.16
CA ARG A 450 23.83 -18.37 28.42
C ARG A 450 24.98 -18.86 27.54
N PRO A 451 25.91 -19.65 28.10
CA PRO A 451 26.97 -20.25 27.31
C PRO A 451 26.41 -21.24 26.28
N ARG A 452 27.02 -21.26 25.09
CA ARG A 452 26.61 -22.16 24.01
C ARG A 452 26.92 -23.61 24.40
N PRO A 453 25.93 -24.52 24.38
CA PRO A 453 26.19 -25.92 24.65
C PRO A 453 27.09 -26.53 23.56
N ALA A 454 27.89 -27.53 23.93
CA ALA A 454 28.70 -28.26 22.96
C ALA A 454 27.81 -28.89 21.88
N PRO A 455 28.24 -28.88 20.60
CA PRO A 455 27.51 -29.58 19.54
C PRO A 455 27.36 -31.07 19.88
N MET A 456 26.20 -31.66 19.60
CA MET A 456 26.03 -33.11 19.78
C MET A 456 26.92 -33.88 18.78
N PRO A 457 27.61 -34.97 19.20
CA PRO A 457 28.44 -35.77 18.30
C PRO A 457 27.63 -36.35 17.12
N ARG A 458 28.08 -36.07 15.88
CA ARG A 458 27.57 -36.54 14.56
C ARG A 458 26.08 -36.98 14.54
N GLY A 459 25.20 -36.00 14.33
CA GLY A 459 23.74 -36.15 14.18
C GLY A 459 23.26 -36.91 12.93
N ARG A 460 23.74 -38.13 12.67
CA ARG A 460 23.16 -39.02 11.64
C ARG A 460 21.70 -39.37 11.95
N TRP A 461 21.35 -39.53 13.23
CA TRP A 461 19.98 -39.87 13.67
C TRP A 461 18.96 -38.74 13.41
N MET A 462 19.40 -37.49 13.29
CA MET A 462 18.52 -36.35 13.03
C MET A 462 18.45 -35.98 11.54
N ALA A 463 19.35 -36.49 10.70
CA ALA A 463 19.36 -36.20 9.27
C ALA A 463 18.14 -36.80 8.56
N LEU A 464 17.77 -38.04 8.90
CA LEU A 464 16.64 -38.73 8.28
C LEU A 464 15.28 -38.07 8.62
N PRO A 465 14.94 -37.78 9.90
CA PRO A 465 13.70 -37.06 10.23
C PRO A 465 13.61 -35.67 9.58
N VAL A 466 14.73 -34.92 9.56
CA VAL A 466 14.79 -33.61 8.89
C VAL A 466 14.55 -33.76 7.39
N ALA A 467 15.21 -34.71 6.73
CA ALA A 467 15.04 -34.96 5.30
C ALA A 467 13.61 -35.38 4.95
N LEU A 468 12.99 -36.25 5.75
CA LEU A 468 11.60 -36.69 5.55
C LEU A 468 10.60 -35.54 5.73
N LEU A 469 10.78 -34.69 6.73
CA LEU A 469 9.92 -33.51 6.93
C LEU A 469 10.05 -32.52 5.76
N LEU A 470 11.27 -32.28 5.27
CA LEU A 470 11.50 -31.40 4.12
C LEU A 470 10.93 -32.00 2.83
N ALA A 471 11.10 -33.31 2.61
CA ALA A 471 10.49 -34.01 1.48
C ALA A 471 8.96 -33.94 1.53
N GLY A 472 8.36 -34.11 2.73
CA GLY A 472 6.93 -33.94 2.94
C GLY A 472 6.46 -32.50 2.66
N ALA A 473 7.22 -31.49 3.08
CA ALA A 473 6.90 -30.09 2.80
C ALA A 473 6.96 -29.78 1.28
N VAL A 474 7.97 -30.30 0.58
CA VAL A 474 8.09 -30.20 -0.88
C VAL A 474 6.93 -30.92 -1.56
N TRP A 475 6.59 -32.14 -1.12
CA TRP A 475 5.48 -32.91 -1.64
C TRP A 475 4.16 -32.14 -1.53
N VAL A 476 3.84 -31.60 -0.35
CA VAL A 476 2.61 -30.82 -0.13
C VAL A 476 2.58 -29.55 -0.99
N THR A 477 3.74 -28.91 -1.23
CA THR A 477 3.82 -27.69 -2.04
C THR A 477 3.65 -27.98 -3.55
N VAL A 478 4.26 -29.06 -4.03
CA VAL A 478 4.21 -29.49 -5.44
C VAL A 478 2.83 -30.05 -5.79
N PHE A 479 2.29 -30.91 -4.93
CA PHE A 479 0.98 -31.53 -5.08
C PHE A 479 -0.07 -30.82 -4.24
N TYR A 480 -0.02 -29.48 -4.21
CA TYR A 480 -0.93 -28.69 -3.40
C TYR A 480 -2.35 -28.78 -3.96
N ASP A 481 -3.13 -29.67 -3.37
CA ASP A 481 -4.53 -29.90 -3.73
C ASP A 481 -5.40 -29.59 -2.52
N LYS A 482 -5.99 -28.40 -2.55
CA LYS A 482 -6.93 -27.95 -1.53
C LYS A 482 -8.32 -27.86 -2.16
N ALA A 483 -9.33 -28.38 -1.45
CA ALA A 483 -10.70 -28.39 -1.92
C ALA A 483 -11.15 -26.99 -2.34
N GLN A 484 -11.57 -26.85 -3.59
CA GLN A 484 -12.08 -25.60 -4.14
C GLN A 484 -13.53 -25.40 -3.73
N THR A 485 -13.95 -24.15 -3.55
CA THR A 485 -15.37 -23.86 -3.37
C THR A 485 -16.13 -24.08 -4.66
N LEU A 486 -17.44 -24.28 -4.55
CA LEU A 486 -18.31 -24.20 -5.73
C LEU A 486 -18.18 -22.82 -6.39
N PRO A 487 -18.34 -22.73 -7.72
CA PRO A 487 -18.39 -21.45 -8.41
C PRO A 487 -19.45 -20.55 -7.77
N TRP A 488 -19.05 -19.34 -7.41
CA TRP A 488 -19.98 -18.34 -6.87
C TRP A 488 -20.95 -17.91 -7.96
N THR A 489 -22.25 -18.00 -7.68
CA THR A 489 -23.32 -17.69 -8.64
C THR A 489 -23.90 -16.28 -8.50
N GLY A 490 -23.27 -15.44 -7.67
CA GLY A 490 -23.81 -14.13 -7.34
C GLY A 490 -24.79 -14.14 -6.14
N PRO A 491 -25.27 -12.96 -5.72
CA PRO A 491 -26.38 -12.85 -4.77
C PRO A 491 -27.68 -13.44 -5.34
N ALA A 492 -28.61 -13.80 -4.45
CA ALA A 492 -29.92 -14.29 -4.84
C ALA A 492 -30.71 -13.25 -5.65
N ASP A 493 -31.46 -13.73 -6.64
CA ASP A 493 -32.27 -12.86 -7.48
C ASP A 493 -33.42 -12.22 -6.69
N VAL A 494 -33.67 -10.94 -6.98
CA VAL A 494 -34.76 -10.14 -6.42
C VAL A 494 -35.78 -9.91 -7.53
N VAL A 495 -36.95 -10.53 -7.40
CA VAL A 495 -38.04 -10.36 -8.36
C VAL A 495 -38.74 -9.03 -8.10
N LEU A 496 -38.77 -8.17 -9.11
CA LEU A 496 -39.43 -6.87 -9.07
C LEU A 496 -40.88 -6.97 -9.57
N PRO A 497 -41.84 -6.30 -8.90
CA PRO A 497 -43.23 -6.25 -9.36
C PRO A 497 -43.37 -5.46 -10.67
N GLU A 498 -42.56 -4.41 -10.83
CA GLU A 498 -42.45 -3.60 -12.05
C GLU A 498 -40.99 -3.15 -12.21
N VAL A 499 -40.54 -2.95 -13.46
CA VAL A 499 -39.14 -2.59 -13.74
C VAL A 499 -38.76 -1.26 -13.09
N ALA A 500 -39.72 -0.31 -13.04
CA ALA A 500 -39.50 1.01 -12.45
C ALA A 500 -39.21 0.97 -10.94
N ALA A 501 -39.65 -0.09 -10.23
CA ALA A 501 -39.41 -0.24 -8.80
C ALA A 501 -37.95 -0.57 -8.45
N VAL A 502 -37.08 -0.81 -9.45
CA VAL A 502 -35.66 -1.13 -9.23
C VAL A 502 -34.94 -0.04 -8.44
N VAL A 503 -35.25 1.24 -8.67
CA VAL A 503 -34.57 2.34 -7.98
C VAL A 503 -35.02 2.48 -6.52
N GLY A 504 -36.24 2.05 -6.20
CA GLY A 504 -36.73 1.95 -4.83
C GLY A 504 -36.25 0.69 -4.10
N ALA A 505 -35.59 -0.24 -4.82
CA ALA A 505 -35.11 -1.48 -4.22
C ALA A 505 -33.93 -1.21 -3.28
N ARG A 506 -33.95 -1.83 -2.11
CA ARG A 506 -32.90 -1.66 -1.11
C ARG A 506 -31.52 -2.03 -1.67
N GLY A 507 -30.63 -1.04 -1.73
CA GLY A 507 -29.23 -1.21 -2.16
C GLY A 507 -28.93 -0.64 -3.55
N PHE A 508 -29.93 -0.26 -4.35
CA PHE A 508 -29.71 0.33 -5.65
C PHE A 508 -28.94 1.66 -5.53
N ALA A 509 -27.78 1.74 -6.20
CA ALA A 509 -26.99 2.95 -6.29
C ALA A 509 -27.23 3.65 -7.63
N GLY A 510 -27.60 4.94 -7.61
CA GLY A 510 -27.81 5.73 -8.83
C GLY A 510 -26.54 6.23 -9.51
N GLN A 511 -25.38 6.01 -8.89
CA GLN A 511 -24.08 6.42 -9.39
C GLN A 511 -23.11 5.25 -9.33
N THR A 512 -22.12 5.31 -10.21
CA THR A 512 -20.94 4.46 -10.12
C THR A 512 -19.92 5.06 -9.14
N GLU A 513 -18.94 4.27 -8.76
CA GLU A 513 -17.88 4.65 -7.82
C GLU A 513 -16.51 4.18 -8.31
N SER A 514 -15.45 4.86 -7.88
CA SER A 514 -14.09 4.35 -8.04
C SER A 514 -13.79 3.23 -7.03
N LEU A 515 -12.61 2.60 -7.17
CA LEU A 515 -12.11 1.63 -6.18
C LEU A 515 -12.10 2.20 -4.75
N LEU A 516 -11.81 3.50 -4.61
CA LEU A 516 -11.78 4.18 -3.32
C LEU A 516 -13.17 4.65 -2.86
N GLY A 517 -14.19 4.61 -3.73
CA GLY A 517 -15.55 5.02 -3.39
C GLY A 517 -15.85 6.47 -3.67
N THR A 518 -15.02 7.13 -4.49
CA THR A 518 -15.38 8.45 -5.02
C THR A 518 -16.54 8.25 -6.00
N PRO A 519 -17.64 9.00 -5.85
CA PRO A 519 -18.72 8.98 -6.83
C PRO A 519 -18.20 9.35 -8.22
N LEU A 520 -18.68 8.64 -9.23
CA LEU A 520 -18.34 8.77 -10.65
C LEU A 520 -19.64 8.94 -11.45
N GLU A 521 -19.60 8.65 -12.74
CA GLU A 521 -20.69 8.80 -13.70
C GLU A 521 -21.98 8.11 -13.22
N PRO A 522 -23.15 8.68 -13.55
CA PRO A 522 -24.44 8.17 -13.11
C PRO A 522 -24.80 6.88 -13.83
N ILE A 523 -25.64 6.09 -13.17
CA ILE A 523 -26.42 5.07 -13.85
C ILE A 523 -27.49 5.78 -14.68
N ASN A 524 -27.38 5.64 -16.00
CA ASN A 524 -28.22 6.34 -16.96
C ASN A 524 -28.91 5.38 -17.96
N LEU A 525 -28.61 4.08 -17.92
CA LEU A 525 -29.26 3.08 -18.76
C LEU A 525 -29.61 1.82 -17.96
N ILE A 526 -30.78 1.24 -18.21
CA ILE A 526 -31.19 -0.06 -17.66
C ILE A 526 -31.75 -0.91 -18.81
N LEU A 527 -31.15 -2.08 -19.04
CA LEU A 527 -31.58 -3.02 -20.07
C LEU A 527 -32.29 -4.20 -19.43
N ALA A 528 -33.45 -4.58 -19.93
CA ALA A 528 -34.18 -5.79 -19.57
C ALA A 528 -34.05 -6.81 -20.72
N ALA A 529 -33.47 -7.97 -20.44
CA ALA A 529 -33.18 -9.02 -21.42
C ALA A 529 -33.17 -10.42 -20.76
N ARG A 530 -33.13 -11.48 -21.57
CA ARG A 530 -33.20 -12.86 -21.05
C ARG A 530 -31.86 -13.32 -20.47
N ASP A 531 -30.78 -13.01 -21.17
CA ASP A 531 -29.42 -13.41 -20.82
C ASP A 531 -28.38 -12.44 -21.41
N GLU A 532 -27.11 -12.68 -21.07
CA GLU A 532 -25.97 -11.90 -21.56
C GLU A 532 -25.78 -12.03 -23.08
N ALA A 533 -26.24 -13.13 -23.68
CA ALA A 533 -26.19 -13.34 -25.12
C ALA A 533 -27.13 -12.39 -25.86
N ALA A 534 -28.33 -12.14 -25.34
CA ALA A 534 -29.27 -11.16 -25.89
C ALA A 534 -28.70 -9.73 -25.84
N VAL A 535 -28.08 -9.34 -24.72
CA VAL A 535 -27.39 -8.04 -24.60
C VAL A 535 -26.25 -7.95 -25.61
N SER A 536 -25.41 -8.99 -25.68
CA SER A 536 -24.28 -9.03 -26.61
C SER A 536 -24.71 -8.97 -28.07
N ALA A 537 -25.82 -9.63 -28.43
CA ALA A 537 -26.36 -9.61 -29.78
C ALA A 537 -26.91 -8.22 -30.14
N ALA A 538 -27.63 -7.56 -29.23
CA ALA A 538 -28.14 -6.21 -29.44
C ALA A 538 -27.00 -5.20 -29.65
N MET A 539 -25.99 -5.23 -28.77
CA MET A 539 -24.84 -4.33 -28.86
C MET A 539 -24.04 -4.56 -30.16
N ARG A 540 -23.71 -5.81 -30.50
CA ARG A 540 -23.00 -6.12 -31.75
C ARG A 540 -23.80 -5.77 -33.01
N GLY A 541 -25.12 -5.89 -32.96
CA GLY A 541 -26.01 -5.49 -34.05
C GLY A 541 -25.95 -4.00 -34.36
N LEU A 542 -25.61 -3.17 -33.36
CA LEU A 542 -25.38 -1.74 -33.49
C LEU A 542 -23.93 -1.37 -33.82
N GLY A 543 -23.04 -2.35 -34.04
CA GLY A 543 -21.63 -2.10 -34.33
C GLY A 543 -20.74 -1.88 -33.09
N TRP A 544 -21.28 -2.07 -31.88
CA TRP A 544 -20.49 -2.00 -30.66
C TRP A 544 -19.60 -3.24 -30.50
N VAL A 545 -18.37 -3.00 -30.06
CA VAL A 545 -17.36 -4.03 -29.85
C VAL A 545 -17.16 -4.23 -28.35
N LEU A 546 -17.04 -5.49 -27.93
CA LEU A 546 -16.75 -5.83 -26.54
C LEU A 546 -15.26 -5.56 -26.26
N ALA A 547 -14.98 -4.76 -25.23
CA ALA A 547 -13.61 -4.49 -24.78
C ALA A 547 -12.93 -5.79 -24.33
N ASP A 548 -11.64 -5.95 -24.68
CA ASP A 548 -10.90 -7.13 -24.23
C ASP A 548 -10.78 -7.14 -22.71
N PRO A 549 -10.87 -8.33 -22.07
CA PRO A 549 -10.54 -8.45 -20.67
C PRO A 549 -9.08 -8.00 -20.47
N PRO A 550 -8.80 -7.27 -19.37
CA PRO A 550 -7.50 -6.63 -19.20
C PRO A 550 -6.36 -7.65 -19.01
N GLY A 551 -5.62 -7.92 -20.08
CA GLY A 551 -4.37 -8.69 -20.09
C GLY A 551 -3.15 -7.83 -20.39
N LEU A 552 -1.94 -8.31 -20.04
CA LEU A 552 -0.68 -7.57 -20.32
C LEU A 552 -0.61 -7.14 -21.79
N GLN A 553 -0.93 -8.06 -22.71
CA GLN A 553 -0.93 -7.81 -24.15
C GLN A 553 -1.95 -6.73 -24.56
N ALA A 554 -3.21 -6.84 -24.12
CA ALA A 554 -4.27 -5.88 -24.45
C ALA A 554 -3.93 -4.47 -23.93
N VAL A 555 -3.39 -4.37 -22.70
CA VAL A 555 -2.99 -3.07 -22.12
C VAL A 555 -1.79 -2.48 -22.87
N THR A 556 -0.78 -3.29 -23.18
CA THR A 556 0.37 -2.78 -23.95
C THR A 556 -0.03 -2.34 -25.36
N ARG A 557 -1.00 -3.02 -25.96
CA ARG A 557 -1.54 -2.66 -27.28
C ARG A 557 -2.29 -1.34 -27.20
N ALA A 558 -3.25 -1.21 -26.28
CA ALA A 558 -4.01 0.03 -26.09
C ALA A 558 -3.10 1.22 -25.69
N ALA A 559 -2.11 1.03 -24.82
CA ALA A 559 -1.16 2.10 -24.49
C ALA A 559 -0.33 2.53 -25.71
N TRP A 560 0.07 1.58 -26.56
CA TRP A 560 0.80 1.87 -27.79
C TRP A 560 -0.07 2.59 -28.83
N SER A 561 -1.30 2.12 -29.01
CA SER A 561 -2.27 2.71 -29.91
C SER A 561 -2.66 4.13 -29.46
N ALA A 562 -2.92 4.35 -28.17
CA ALA A 562 -3.21 5.67 -27.61
C ALA A 562 -2.06 6.65 -27.81
N TRP A 563 -0.81 6.18 -27.61
CA TRP A 563 0.39 6.99 -27.85
C TRP A 563 0.56 7.36 -29.33
N ARG A 564 0.21 6.45 -30.25
CA ARG A 564 0.27 6.66 -31.71
C ARG A 564 -0.99 7.26 -32.30
N ASN A 565 -2.02 7.49 -31.49
CA ASN A 565 -3.36 7.88 -31.93
C ASN A 565 -3.93 6.94 -33.00
N LEU A 566 -3.75 5.63 -32.80
CA LEU A 566 -4.35 4.57 -33.62
C LEU A 566 -5.67 4.12 -32.99
N GLU A 567 -6.54 3.49 -33.77
CA GLU A 567 -7.77 2.85 -33.30
C GLU A 567 -7.47 1.44 -32.76
N ASP A 568 -7.90 1.15 -31.52
CA ASP A 568 -8.04 -0.21 -30.97
C ASP A 568 -9.49 -0.39 -30.49
N PRO A 569 -10.35 -1.04 -31.30
CA PRO A 569 -11.76 -1.22 -30.97
C PRO A 569 -11.99 -2.21 -29.82
N THR A 570 -10.95 -2.92 -29.38
CA THR A 570 -11.03 -3.84 -28.23
C THR A 570 -10.18 -3.35 -27.06
N ALA A 571 -9.87 -2.05 -27.00
CA ALA A 571 -9.09 -1.50 -25.91
C ALA A 571 -9.73 -1.85 -24.55
N PRO A 572 -8.95 -2.31 -23.57
CA PRO A 572 -9.49 -2.62 -22.25
C PRO A 572 -9.93 -1.35 -21.53
N VAL A 573 -11.13 -1.36 -20.97
CA VAL A 573 -11.74 -0.23 -20.24
C VAL A 573 -11.43 -0.30 -18.74
N VAL A 574 -11.30 0.87 -18.11
CA VAL A 574 -11.09 0.99 -16.66
C VAL A 574 -12.37 0.58 -15.94
N PRO A 575 -12.29 -0.33 -14.95
CA PRO A 575 -13.49 -0.78 -14.27
C PRO A 575 -14.03 0.28 -13.34
N TYR A 576 -15.33 0.52 -13.41
CA TYR A 576 -16.07 1.27 -12.42
C TYR A 576 -16.78 0.31 -11.49
N PHE A 577 -17.12 0.78 -10.29
CA PHE A 577 -17.82 -0.01 -9.31
C PHE A 577 -19.27 0.42 -9.21
N TRP A 578 -20.18 -0.53 -9.13
CA TRP A 578 -21.58 -0.32 -8.82
C TRP A 578 -22.00 -1.34 -7.77
N GLU A 579 -22.58 -0.89 -6.65
CA GLU A 579 -22.82 -1.74 -5.47
C GLU A 579 -21.56 -2.51 -5.00
N GLY A 580 -20.38 -1.90 -5.17
CA GLY A 580 -19.10 -2.50 -4.79
C GLY A 580 -18.56 -3.57 -5.75
N THR A 581 -19.24 -3.90 -6.85
CA THR A 581 -18.76 -4.82 -7.88
C THR A 581 -18.22 -4.09 -9.10
N PRO A 582 -17.10 -4.53 -9.71
CA PRO A 582 -16.64 -3.97 -10.98
C PRO A 582 -17.64 -4.31 -12.10
N ASN A 583 -17.69 -3.52 -13.16
CA ASN A 583 -18.53 -3.82 -14.33
C ASN A 583 -18.19 -5.18 -14.94
N ASP A 584 -19.22 -5.93 -15.32
CA ASP A 584 -19.10 -7.27 -15.92
C ASP A 584 -18.62 -7.19 -17.38
N SER A 585 -19.08 -6.16 -18.10
CA SER A 585 -18.64 -5.90 -19.47
C SER A 585 -18.48 -4.41 -19.72
N ALA A 586 -17.65 -4.09 -20.72
CA ALA A 586 -17.51 -2.75 -21.26
C ALA A 586 -17.54 -2.84 -22.78
N TRP A 587 -18.24 -1.91 -23.40
CA TRP A 587 -18.48 -1.87 -24.83
C TRP A 587 -18.00 -0.54 -25.39
N GLU A 588 -17.42 -0.58 -26.59
CA GLU A 588 -16.90 0.58 -27.30
C GLU A 588 -17.51 0.64 -28.71
N GLU A 589 -17.86 1.84 -29.17
CA GLU A 589 -18.21 2.11 -30.58
C GLU A 589 -17.34 3.27 -31.09
N ALA A 590 -16.70 3.05 -32.23
CA ALA A 590 -15.77 4.01 -32.85
C ALA A 590 -16.52 5.21 -33.43
N THR A 591 -15.90 6.38 -33.35
CA THR A 591 -16.37 7.59 -34.04
C THR A 591 -15.82 7.66 -35.47
N PRO A 592 -16.42 8.46 -36.37
CA PRO A 592 -16.00 8.57 -37.77
C PRO A 592 -14.54 9.04 -38.00
N ASP A 593 -13.91 9.64 -36.99
CA ASP A 593 -12.51 10.07 -37.01
C ASP A 593 -11.51 8.94 -36.70
N HIS A 594 -11.98 7.72 -36.41
CA HIS A 594 -11.16 6.51 -36.24
C HIS A 594 -9.99 6.72 -35.26
N SER A 595 -10.28 7.33 -34.11
CA SER A 595 -9.31 7.66 -33.08
C SER A 595 -9.66 6.98 -31.77
N GLU A 596 -8.68 6.43 -31.07
CA GLU A 596 -8.87 6.01 -29.67
C GLU A 596 -9.26 7.14 -28.72
N ARG A 597 -9.00 8.39 -29.11
CA ARG A 597 -9.27 9.53 -28.24
C ARG A 597 -10.73 9.88 -28.14
N ARG A 598 -11.54 9.49 -29.12
CA ARG A 598 -12.96 9.82 -29.19
C ARG A 598 -13.74 8.55 -29.47
N ARG A 599 -14.65 8.20 -28.56
CA ARG A 599 -15.36 6.93 -28.65
C ARG A 599 -16.57 6.91 -27.73
N HIS A 600 -17.55 6.14 -28.15
CA HIS A 600 -18.74 5.89 -27.36
C HIS A 600 -18.48 4.73 -26.42
N HIS A 601 -18.85 4.89 -25.15
CA HIS A 601 -18.59 3.92 -24.10
C HIS A 601 -19.84 3.51 -23.35
N LEU A 602 -19.93 2.22 -23.05
CA LEU A 602 -20.97 1.67 -22.17
C LEU A 602 -20.34 0.66 -21.23
N ARG A 603 -20.48 0.90 -19.92
CA ARG A 603 -20.19 -0.10 -18.89
C ARG A 603 -21.49 -0.74 -18.44
N LEU A 604 -21.51 -2.08 -18.34
CA LEU A 604 -22.70 -2.84 -17.93
C LEU A 604 -22.40 -3.74 -16.74
N TRP A 605 -23.32 -3.73 -15.79
CA TRP A 605 -23.37 -4.61 -14.62
C TRP A 605 -24.59 -5.53 -14.71
N ARG A 606 -24.36 -6.82 -14.51
CA ARG A 606 -25.39 -7.82 -14.33
C ARG A 606 -25.97 -7.67 -12.92
N SER A 607 -27.17 -7.14 -12.83
CA SER A 607 -27.82 -6.96 -11.52
C SER A 607 -28.46 -8.27 -11.02
N ARG A 608 -28.78 -8.28 -9.72
CA ARG A 608 -29.63 -9.31 -9.09
C ARG A 608 -31.12 -9.12 -9.38
N TYR A 609 -31.52 -8.05 -10.02
CA TYR A 609 -32.92 -7.71 -10.23
C TYR A 609 -33.46 -8.44 -11.46
N VAL A 610 -34.60 -9.11 -11.28
CA VAL A 610 -35.28 -9.88 -12.31
C VAL A 610 -36.74 -9.45 -12.35
N THR A 611 -37.31 -9.32 -13.54
CA THR A 611 -38.73 -9.01 -13.73
C THR A 611 -39.61 -10.23 -13.45
N ALA A 612 -40.91 -10.03 -13.24
CA ALA A 612 -41.87 -11.13 -13.10
C ALA A 612 -41.91 -12.08 -14.32
N GLU A 613 -41.51 -11.59 -15.50
CA GLU A 613 -41.41 -12.36 -16.76
C GLU A 613 -40.10 -13.16 -16.87
N GLY A 614 -39.20 -13.07 -15.89
CA GLY A 614 -37.90 -13.75 -15.90
C GLY A 614 -36.80 -13.03 -16.66
N LEU A 615 -37.03 -11.80 -17.15
CA LEU A 615 -35.98 -10.96 -17.72
C LEU A 615 -35.09 -10.40 -16.61
N ARG A 616 -33.77 -10.50 -16.76
CA ARG A 616 -32.81 -9.85 -15.86
C ARG A 616 -32.64 -8.38 -16.22
N LEU A 617 -32.31 -7.55 -15.24
CA LEU A 617 -31.91 -6.17 -15.48
C LEU A 617 -30.38 -6.05 -15.52
N TRP A 618 -29.86 -5.43 -16.56
CA TRP A 618 -28.48 -4.95 -16.64
C TRP A 618 -28.49 -3.45 -16.41
N VAL A 619 -27.65 -3.02 -15.48
CA VAL A 619 -27.50 -1.62 -15.11
C VAL A 619 -26.31 -1.06 -15.87
N GLY A 620 -26.43 0.15 -16.40
CA GLY A 620 -25.46 0.72 -17.33
C GLY A 620 -25.12 2.18 -17.07
N ALA A 621 -23.87 2.51 -17.37
CA ALA A 621 -23.35 3.87 -17.42
C ALA A 621 -22.77 4.10 -18.82
N ALA A 622 -23.52 4.86 -19.63
CA ALA A 622 -23.13 5.30 -20.96
C ALA A 622 -22.43 6.66 -20.87
N SER A 623 -21.28 6.79 -21.53
CA SER A 623 -20.47 8.01 -21.55
C SER A 623 -19.78 8.17 -22.90
N PHE A 624 -19.47 9.40 -23.29
CA PHE A 624 -18.65 9.67 -24.46
C PHE A 624 -17.26 10.11 -24.03
N ASP A 625 -16.22 9.46 -24.55
CA ASP A 625 -14.86 9.92 -24.39
C ASP A 625 -14.56 11.00 -25.44
N ASP A 626 -14.06 12.17 -25.05
CA ASP A 626 -13.76 13.31 -25.93
C ASP A 626 -12.26 13.69 -25.93
N GLY A 627 -11.40 12.83 -25.39
CA GLY A 627 -9.96 12.99 -25.48
C GLY A 627 -9.19 11.95 -24.69
N ILE A 628 -7.87 11.91 -24.89
CA ILE A 628 -6.93 11.21 -24.00
C ILE A 628 -5.83 12.19 -23.60
N ASP A 629 -5.53 12.26 -22.31
CA ASP A 629 -4.47 13.10 -21.78
C ASP A 629 -3.07 12.48 -21.95
N ARG A 630 -2.03 13.20 -21.51
CA ARG A 630 -0.64 12.69 -21.56
C ARG A 630 -0.39 11.50 -20.62
N THR A 631 -1.35 11.17 -19.77
CA THR A 631 -1.29 10.07 -18.80
C THR A 631 -2.09 8.85 -19.25
N LEU A 632 -2.60 8.88 -20.49
CA LEU A 632 -3.37 7.82 -21.13
C LEU A 632 -4.75 7.61 -20.48
N LEU A 633 -5.29 8.64 -19.81
CA LEU A 633 -6.66 8.62 -19.35
C LEU A 633 -7.60 9.31 -20.32
N HIS A 634 -8.77 8.70 -20.46
CA HIS A 634 -9.84 9.23 -21.27
C HIS A 634 -10.57 10.35 -20.53
N HIS A 635 -10.69 11.48 -21.21
CA HIS A 635 -11.55 12.57 -20.81
C HIS A 635 -12.97 12.26 -21.27
N ILE A 636 -13.95 12.49 -20.42
CA ILE A 636 -15.36 12.29 -20.78
C ILE A 636 -16.02 13.62 -21.16
N ALA A 637 -16.97 13.58 -22.07
CA ALA A 637 -17.83 14.72 -22.35
C ALA A 637 -18.68 15.09 -21.12
N PRO A 638 -19.01 16.39 -20.95
CA PRO A 638 -19.70 16.89 -19.76
C PRO A 638 -21.17 16.45 -19.67
N ASP A 639 -21.74 15.90 -20.75
CA ASP A 639 -23.14 15.47 -20.84
C ASP A 639 -23.23 13.95 -21.12
N PRO A 640 -23.18 13.10 -20.08
CA PRO A 640 -23.38 11.65 -20.25
C PRO A 640 -24.81 11.28 -20.68
N ASP A 641 -25.79 12.18 -20.53
CA ASP A 641 -27.19 11.91 -20.89
C ASP A 641 -27.39 11.97 -22.40
N ALA A 642 -26.63 12.81 -23.10
CA ALA A 642 -26.59 12.82 -24.56
C ALA A 642 -26.17 11.45 -25.13
N GLU A 643 -25.20 10.78 -24.49
CA GLU A 643 -24.77 9.44 -24.91
C GLU A 643 -25.84 8.38 -24.61
N ARG A 644 -26.46 8.45 -23.43
CA ARG A 644 -27.63 7.61 -23.09
C ARG A 644 -28.72 7.74 -24.16
N ASP A 645 -29.12 8.96 -24.49
CA ASP A 645 -30.25 9.20 -25.39
C ASP A 645 -29.93 8.76 -26.83
N ARG A 646 -28.67 8.93 -27.28
CA ARG A 646 -28.17 8.40 -28.56
C ARG A 646 -28.27 6.87 -28.61
N LEU A 647 -27.71 6.20 -27.62
CA LEU A 647 -27.70 4.74 -27.55
C LEU A 647 -29.12 4.17 -27.42
N ALA A 648 -29.97 4.81 -26.61
CA ALA A 648 -31.36 4.40 -26.44
C ALA A 648 -32.14 4.48 -27.76
N ALA A 649 -32.01 5.58 -28.50
CA ALA A 649 -32.63 5.74 -29.80
C ALA A 649 -32.15 4.66 -30.81
N ALA A 650 -30.85 4.34 -30.81
CA ALA A 650 -30.29 3.30 -31.67
C ALA A 650 -30.85 1.90 -31.32
N LEU A 651 -30.93 1.57 -30.03
CA LEU A 651 -31.52 0.30 -29.56
C LEU A 651 -33.00 0.19 -29.91
N VAL A 652 -33.78 1.26 -29.76
CA VAL A 652 -35.20 1.30 -30.15
C VAL A 652 -35.35 1.12 -31.67
N ALA A 653 -34.51 1.77 -32.47
CA ALA A 653 -34.50 1.58 -33.92
C ALA A 653 -34.13 0.14 -34.34
N ALA A 654 -33.34 -0.56 -33.52
CA ALA A 654 -32.99 -1.97 -33.69
C ALA A 654 -34.03 -2.96 -33.12
N GLY A 655 -35.16 -2.47 -32.59
CA GLY A 655 -36.28 -3.30 -32.13
C GLY A 655 -36.42 -3.44 -30.61
N ALA A 656 -35.67 -2.69 -29.80
CA ALA A 656 -35.92 -2.59 -28.37
C ALA A 656 -37.19 -1.78 -28.06
N VAL A 657 -37.83 -2.05 -26.93
CA VAL A 657 -39.03 -1.33 -26.47
C VAL A 657 -38.66 -0.46 -25.26
N GLU A 658 -38.87 0.85 -25.35
CA GLU A 658 -38.71 1.74 -24.20
C GLU A 658 -39.86 1.55 -23.21
N LEU A 659 -39.52 1.16 -21.98
CA LEU A 659 -40.48 0.94 -20.90
C LEU A 659 -40.71 2.20 -20.04
N GLY A 660 -39.86 3.21 -20.20
CA GLY A 660 -39.94 4.49 -19.52
C GLY A 660 -38.59 4.96 -18.95
N ARG A 661 -38.65 5.99 -18.10
CA ARG A 661 -37.48 6.57 -17.40
C ARG A 661 -37.70 6.52 -15.89
N VAL A 662 -36.61 6.33 -15.15
CA VAL A 662 -36.62 6.33 -13.68
C VAL A 662 -35.58 7.27 -13.12
N ALA A 663 -35.94 7.98 -12.07
CA ALA A 663 -35.02 8.88 -11.37
C ALA A 663 -34.03 8.07 -10.54
N THR A 664 -32.78 7.97 -11.00
CA THR A 664 -31.66 7.34 -10.27
C THR A 664 -31.08 8.27 -9.20
N GLY A 665 -31.38 9.57 -9.25
CA GLY A 665 -31.07 10.57 -8.24
C GLY A 665 -31.74 11.93 -8.54
N SER A 666 -31.47 12.95 -7.73
CA SER A 666 -31.69 14.35 -8.14
C SER A 666 -30.73 14.72 -9.30
N ALA A 667 -30.86 15.89 -9.92
CA ALA A 667 -29.86 16.36 -10.88
C ALA A 667 -28.43 16.16 -10.30
N LEU A 668 -27.63 15.35 -10.98
CA LEU A 668 -26.32 14.90 -10.52
C LEU A 668 -25.25 15.73 -11.23
N SER A 669 -24.24 16.16 -10.49
CA SER A 669 -23.01 16.67 -11.07
C SER A 669 -21.83 16.08 -10.34
N GLY A 670 -20.72 15.91 -11.03
CA GLY A 670 -19.53 15.30 -10.46
C GLY A 670 -18.32 15.49 -11.35
N THR A 671 -17.26 14.79 -10.99
CA THR A 671 -16.01 14.76 -11.75
C THR A 671 -15.72 13.34 -12.20
N SER A 672 -15.28 13.18 -13.44
CA SER A 672 -14.78 11.92 -13.98
C SER A 672 -13.52 11.49 -13.23
N ILE A 673 -13.07 10.26 -13.48
CA ILE A 673 -11.76 9.79 -13.03
C ILE A 673 -10.61 10.69 -13.52
N ALA A 674 -10.72 11.23 -14.73
CA ALA A 674 -9.72 12.14 -15.30
C ALA A 674 -9.86 13.58 -14.79
N GLY A 675 -10.88 13.86 -13.96
CA GLY A 675 -11.15 15.17 -13.37
C GLY A 675 -12.12 16.05 -14.17
N ASP A 676 -12.78 15.51 -15.20
CA ASP A 676 -13.69 16.28 -16.05
C ASP A 676 -15.04 16.51 -15.36
N PRO A 677 -15.55 17.75 -15.33
CA PRO A 677 -16.88 18.00 -14.81
C PRO A 677 -17.95 17.40 -15.73
N TRP A 678 -18.95 16.76 -15.14
CA TRP A 678 -20.13 16.26 -15.84
C TRP A 678 -21.41 16.64 -15.10
N SER A 679 -22.53 16.71 -15.85
CA SER A 679 -23.87 17.01 -15.33
C SER A 679 -24.89 16.07 -15.95
N SER A 680 -25.81 15.56 -15.14
CA SER A 680 -26.89 14.66 -15.57
C SER A 680 -28.24 15.06 -14.94
N ASP A 681 -29.31 14.79 -15.67
CA ASP A 681 -30.71 14.91 -15.26
C ASP A 681 -31.11 13.89 -14.17
N GLY A 682 -30.22 12.94 -13.84
CA GLY A 682 -30.43 11.93 -12.81
C GLY A 682 -31.49 10.90 -13.22
N GLN A 683 -31.71 10.70 -14.52
CA GLN A 683 -32.64 9.70 -15.07
C GLN A 683 -31.90 8.56 -15.77
N ALA A 684 -32.39 7.34 -15.57
CA ALA A 684 -32.03 6.20 -16.40
C ALA A 684 -33.17 5.80 -17.33
N VAL A 685 -32.85 5.56 -18.61
CA VAL A 685 -33.80 5.01 -19.59
C VAL A 685 -33.87 3.49 -19.41
N ILE A 686 -35.09 2.94 -19.41
CA ILE A 686 -35.35 1.50 -19.29
C ILE A 686 -35.75 0.96 -20.66
N LEU A 687 -34.98 0.01 -21.19
CA LEU A 687 -35.25 -0.63 -22.48
C LEU A 687 -35.41 -2.14 -22.32
N ARG A 688 -36.42 -2.73 -22.96
CA ARG A 688 -36.56 -4.17 -23.14
C ARG A 688 -35.93 -4.58 -24.46
N LEU A 689 -34.93 -5.45 -24.41
CA LEU A 689 -34.33 -6.06 -25.59
C LEU A 689 -35.22 -7.21 -26.14
N PRO A 690 -35.19 -7.46 -27.46
CA PRO A 690 -36.02 -8.49 -28.12
C PRO A 690 -35.78 -9.93 -27.63
#